data_AF-A0A9P4U714-F1
#
_entry.id   AF-A0A9P4U714-F1
#
_cell.length_a   1.000
_cell.length_b   1.000
_cell.length_c   1.000
_cell.angle_alpha   90.00
_cell.angle_beta   90.00
_cell.angle_gamma   90.00
#
_symmetry.space_group_name_H-M   'P 1'
#
loop_
_entity.id
_entity.type
_entity.pdbx_description
1 polymer ?
#
loop_
_entity_poly.entity_id
_entity_poly.type
_entity_poly.pdbx_seq_one_letter_code
_entity_poly.pdbx_strand_id
1 'polypeptide(L)'
;MEPTPHEERQPAVPTGLARKPVPIHTTLDATPTKPQSKSSIAPLAYLAFISLGTTLLSWRWIFSGTPFLACALAIGEWNGKRVFPRMPLWPIFTVICVTYMVASTSWVLYWGYAATCYTAILLACLFQFRFAAKIIHRYLKNVLRECHIVQDSISLFDLPALEIDKDTIGLFVVRGLTFSLSTLTATAYGIEVGVKLDDDMELSIQTDKVVVALFRRITIGDVYANVKGRDEMTFKEVHQFPNERDMSMDTLIARDTPLLKAAYASAKNGFSEIQEELGDAAEVTQSADTLVRKLSPDEEKARTEVDKLTRHILNTSTSHIAQEMLKRTAKERDVDGMLDSDNNLRAAVCAQVHEQPTVMHPPTKSIRLTTLSHNKHPNFKKFLHRLPLLYRLLLNPISYFHPIHIKSVTSAGSGKWFVSLMKDHFFKHYSQSDAEVRRLESRISAWLADANFAVGLTDLFCTAHVPVDTEYDIECKFKIGDLMAHRTLPEAVNLTQVVHLGGADATFILPSYLLPHHEHLFPPILTDFDEMRMEQEIEDMTGTPQAVRMKKDLERRRRDETCMKIAVHGHLPALFDQQLLNFVAATVKATKVIEVEKGHEELVLKRAETDKLEMEVRRVDSIASESVKSDQTSMSSNESDTATTGSQASVPASTQSTVLNRNAAWKVGMAKTFKGMNTKIQDGWRKAGIQTVNVVANDRWIASIVGKLMRKMEKAQGDVGYSGLIAMPMVEYRQKAELESKLLP
;
A
#
# COMPACT_ATOMS: atom_id res chain seq x y z
N MET A 1 64.63 36.69 10.10
CA MET A 1 64.49 36.55 8.63
C MET A 1 64.15 35.09 8.35
N GLU A 2 62.84 34.80 8.40
CA GLU A 2 62.25 33.60 7.81
C GLU A 2 62.33 33.65 6.29
N PRO A 3 62.31 32.48 5.65
CA PRO A 3 61.45 32.30 4.49
C PRO A 3 60.52 31.09 4.67
N THR A 4 59.24 31.37 4.52
CA THR A 4 58.12 30.41 4.44
C THR A 4 58.14 29.63 3.11
N PRO A 5 57.60 28.40 3.10
CA PRO A 5 57.01 27.83 1.89
C PRO A 5 55.49 27.72 2.03
N HIS A 6 54.85 28.03 0.91
CA HIS A 6 53.42 28.18 0.70
C HIS A 6 52.61 26.91 0.97
N GLU A 7 51.56 27.06 1.78
CA GLU A 7 50.47 26.09 1.93
C GLU A 7 49.38 26.39 0.89
N GLU A 8 49.09 25.40 0.06
CA GLU A 8 48.13 25.45 -1.05
C GLU A 8 46.70 25.46 -0.49
N ARG A 9 46.02 26.61 -0.60
CA ARG A 9 44.60 26.77 -0.25
C ARG A 9 43.72 25.93 -1.18
N GLN A 10 43.04 24.94 -0.62
CA GLN A 10 41.82 24.39 -1.21
C GLN A 10 40.71 25.46 -1.25
N PRO A 11 39.92 25.56 -2.34
CA PRO A 11 38.84 26.53 -2.43
C PRO A 11 37.69 26.14 -1.49
N ALA A 12 37.30 27.07 -0.63
CA ALA A 12 36.15 26.96 0.26
C ALA A 12 34.86 26.72 -0.54
N VAL A 13 34.09 25.74 -0.09
CA VAL A 13 32.70 25.50 -0.48
C VAL A 13 31.89 26.80 -0.27
N PRO A 14 31.01 27.21 -1.20
CA PRO A 14 30.22 28.42 -1.04
C PRO A 14 29.29 28.27 0.17
N THR A 15 29.61 29.00 1.25
CA THR A 15 28.72 29.22 2.38
C THR A 15 27.43 29.83 1.88
N GLY A 16 26.33 29.09 2.04
CA GLY A 16 24.99 29.56 1.72
C GLY A 16 24.70 30.90 2.37
N LEU A 17 24.07 31.78 1.61
CA LEU A 17 23.55 33.08 2.05
C LEU A 17 22.84 32.93 3.40
N ALA A 18 23.33 33.62 4.43
CA ALA A 18 22.67 33.72 5.73
C ALA A 18 21.28 34.32 5.52
N ARG A 19 20.24 33.47 5.56
CA ARG A 19 18.85 33.93 5.64
C ARG A 19 18.69 34.69 6.94
N LYS A 20 18.19 35.93 6.86
CA LYS A 20 17.71 36.67 8.03
C LYS A 20 16.80 35.75 8.85
N PRO A 21 16.94 35.72 10.19
CA PRO A 21 16.06 34.94 11.03
C PRO A 21 14.62 35.40 10.78
N VAL A 22 13.78 34.47 10.33
CA VAL A 22 12.33 34.65 10.33
C VAL A 22 11.93 34.82 11.80
N PRO A 23 11.21 35.90 12.17
CA PRO A 23 10.81 36.09 13.56
C PRO A 23 9.99 34.89 14.02
N ILE A 24 10.53 34.18 15.01
CA ILE A 24 9.84 33.16 15.76
C ILE A 24 8.71 33.89 16.51
N HIS A 25 7.48 33.75 16.04
CA HIS A 25 6.32 34.09 16.86
C HIS A 25 6.23 33.03 17.96
N THR A 26 6.91 33.31 19.06
CA THR A 26 6.67 32.66 20.35
C THR A 26 5.23 32.95 20.73
N THR A 27 4.33 31.98 20.55
CA THR A 27 3.00 32.03 21.16
C THR A 27 3.16 31.73 22.65
N LEU A 28 3.66 32.73 23.37
CA LEU A 28 3.42 32.86 24.80
C LEU A 28 1.92 33.02 25.01
N ASP A 29 1.41 32.36 26.04
CA ASP A 29 0.05 32.43 26.57
C ASP A 29 -0.36 33.88 26.88
N ALA A 30 -0.69 34.63 25.84
CA ALA A 30 -1.46 35.85 25.97
C ALA A 30 -2.92 35.41 26.11
N THR A 31 -3.39 35.36 27.36
CA THR A 31 -4.83 35.51 27.63
C THR A 31 -5.36 36.62 26.72
N PRO A 32 -6.44 36.39 25.95
CA PRO A 32 -6.92 37.41 25.02
C PRO A 32 -7.38 38.60 25.86
N THR A 33 -6.60 39.68 25.84
CA THR A 33 -7.03 40.99 26.32
C THR A 33 -8.32 41.31 25.58
N LYS A 34 -9.45 41.22 26.29
CA LYS A 34 -10.76 41.63 25.80
C LYS A 34 -10.62 43.02 25.18
N PRO A 35 -10.88 43.21 23.88
CA PRO A 35 -11.09 44.55 23.38
C PRO A 35 -12.34 45.05 24.09
N GLN A 36 -12.18 46.01 25.00
CA GLN A 36 -13.28 46.81 25.51
C GLN A 36 -13.85 47.57 24.30
N SER A 37 -14.86 46.97 23.67
CA SER A 37 -15.68 47.60 22.66
C SER A 37 -16.30 48.84 23.29
N LYS A 38 -15.87 50.03 22.83
CA LYS A 38 -16.64 51.26 23.01
C LYS A 38 -18.06 50.93 22.52
N SER A 39 -19.06 51.10 23.38
CA SER A 39 -20.47 50.79 23.09
C SER A 39 -20.93 51.56 21.85
N SER A 40 -20.78 50.95 20.68
CA SER A 40 -21.27 51.49 19.43
C SER A 40 -22.78 51.29 19.40
N ILE A 41 -23.52 52.34 19.06
CA ILE A 41 -24.98 52.33 18.90
C ILE A 41 -25.38 51.58 17.60
N ALA A 42 -24.41 51.27 16.73
CA ALA A 42 -24.61 50.58 15.45
C ALA A 42 -25.46 49.29 15.54
N PRO A 43 -25.18 48.30 16.41
CA PRO A 43 -26.00 47.08 16.52
C PRO A 43 -27.47 47.34 16.89
N LEU A 44 -27.75 48.38 17.70
CA LEU A 44 -29.12 48.79 18.05
C LEU A 44 -29.85 49.41 16.85
N ALA A 45 -29.17 50.27 16.09
CA ALA A 45 -29.71 50.86 14.87
C ALA A 45 -30.00 49.79 13.79
N TYR A 46 -29.15 48.77 13.69
CA TYR A 46 -29.37 47.65 12.77
C TYR A 46 -30.51 46.72 13.20
N LEU A 47 -30.67 46.44 14.51
CA LEU A 47 -31.84 45.72 15.03
C LEU A 47 -33.14 46.48 14.73
N ALA A 48 -33.14 47.80 14.89
CA ALA A 48 -34.27 48.65 14.52
C ALA A 48 -34.57 48.57 13.01
N PHE A 49 -33.54 48.64 12.16
CA PHE A 49 -33.70 48.52 10.70
C PHE A 49 -34.23 47.16 10.24
N ILE A 50 -33.78 46.06 10.86
CA ILE A 50 -34.29 44.71 10.58
C ILE A 50 -35.75 44.58 11.04
N SER A 51 -36.09 45.10 12.23
CA SER A 51 -37.48 45.08 12.71
C SER A 51 -38.42 45.89 11.79
N LEU A 52 -37.97 47.04 11.28
CA LEU A 52 -38.71 47.82 10.30
C LEU A 52 -38.83 47.09 8.95
N GLY A 53 -37.76 46.43 8.51
CA GLY A 53 -37.79 45.53 7.35
C GLY A 53 -38.81 44.39 7.52
N THR A 54 -39.01 43.86 8.73
CA THR A 54 -39.93 42.72 8.94
C THR A 54 -41.38 43.12 8.79
N THR A 55 -41.68 44.40 9.04
CA THR A 55 -43.01 44.96 8.85
C THR A 55 -43.32 45.32 7.40
N LEU A 56 -42.29 45.53 6.58
CA LEU A 56 -42.42 45.98 5.18
C LEU A 56 -42.25 44.85 4.16
N LEU A 57 -41.54 43.78 4.49
CA LEU A 57 -41.29 42.65 3.58
C LEU A 57 -42.32 41.51 3.76
N SER A 58 -42.51 40.74 2.69
CA SER A 58 -43.45 39.61 2.61
C SER A 58 -43.17 38.52 3.66
N TRP A 59 -44.21 37.74 4.01
CA TRP A 59 -44.10 36.64 4.99
C TRP A 59 -43.01 35.61 4.64
N ARG A 60 -42.66 35.49 3.35
CA ARG A 60 -41.56 34.64 2.88
C ARG A 60 -40.21 35.07 3.46
N TRP A 61 -39.99 36.35 3.73
CA TRP A 61 -38.75 36.80 4.36
C TRP A 61 -38.64 36.36 5.83
N ILE A 62 -39.76 36.39 6.56
CA ILE A 62 -39.82 35.96 7.96
C ILE A 62 -39.56 34.46 8.07
N PHE A 63 -40.20 33.65 7.23
CA PHE A 63 -40.02 32.19 7.21
C PHE A 63 -38.64 31.74 6.68
N SER A 64 -37.88 32.62 6.04
CA SER A 64 -36.53 32.30 5.55
C SER A 64 -35.49 32.16 6.67
N GLY A 65 -35.78 32.60 7.89
CA GLY A 65 -34.81 32.62 8.99
C GLY A 65 -33.81 33.77 8.94
N THR A 66 -33.71 34.52 7.83
CA THR A 66 -32.82 35.68 7.66
C THR A 66 -32.89 36.71 8.80
N PRO A 67 -34.08 37.23 9.19
CA PRO A 67 -34.15 38.23 10.26
C PRO A 67 -33.72 37.65 11.62
N PHE A 68 -34.03 36.38 11.89
CA PHE A 68 -33.63 35.72 13.15
C PHE A 68 -32.12 35.51 13.24
N LEU A 69 -31.49 35.06 12.16
CA LEU A 69 -30.03 34.96 12.07
C LEU A 69 -29.37 36.32 12.26
N ALA A 70 -29.95 37.34 11.65
CA ALA A 70 -29.40 38.67 11.71
C ALA A 70 -29.48 39.28 13.12
N CYS A 71 -30.62 39.09 13.79
CA CYS A 71 -30.81 39.46 15.19
C CYS A 71 -29.86 38.70 16.13
N ALA A 72 -29.68 37.40 15.93
CA ALA A 72 -28.75 36.60 16.75
C ALA A 72 -27.32 37.15 16.67
N LEU A 73 -26.83 37.44 15.46
CA LEU A 73 -25.50 38.00 15.25
C LEU A 73 -25.32 39.40 15.89
N ALA A 74 -26.33 40.26 15.79
CA ALA A 74 -26.30 41.59 16.42
C ALA A 74 -26.29 41.51 17.96
N ILE A 75 -27.10 40.61 18.54
CA ILE A 75 -27.13 40.38 20.00
C ILE A 75 -25.80 39.76 20.46
N GLY A 76 -25.18 38.90 19.64
CA GLY A 76 -23.86 38.35 19.92
C GLY A 76 -22.75 39.41 19.96
N GLU A 77 -22.81 40.43 19.11
CA GLU A 77 -21.92 41.59 19.17
C GLU A 77 -22.13 42.41 20.44
N TRP A 78 -23.39 42.67 20.80
CA TRP A 78 -23.73 43.38 22.04
C TRP A 78 -23.13 42.70 23.28
N ASN A 79 -23.18 41.36 23.31
CA ASN A 79 -22.65 40.55 24.40
C ASN A 79 -21.12 40.33 24.33
N GLY A 80 -20.42 40.91 23.34
CA GLY A 80 -18.97 40.83 23.18
C GLY A 80 -18.45 39.45 22.77
N LYS A 81 -19.31 38.57 22.23
CA LYS A 81 -18.97 37.22 21.78
C LYS A 81 -19.25 37.08 20.29
N ARG A 82 -18.32 37.56 19.46
CA ARG A 82 -18.45 37.44 17.99
C ARG A 82 -17.98 36.08 17.51
N VAL A 83 -18.78 35.45 16.63
CA VAL A 83 -18.40 34.24 15.88
C VAL A 83 -17.25 34.54 14.92
N PHE A 84 -17.26 35.73 14.29
CA PHE A 84 -16.18 36.22 13.43
C PHE A 84 -15.58 37.51 14.01
N PRO A 85 -14.52 37.43 14.84
CA PRO A 85 -13.93 38.62 15.47
C PRO A 85 -13.20 39.54 14.47
N ARG A 86 -12.75 39.00 13.33
CA ARG A 86 -11.96 39.74 12.32
C ARG A 86 -12.78 40.50 11.28
N MET A 87 -14.06 40.16 11.07
CA MET A 87 -14.91 40.80 10.06
C MET A 87 -15.92 41.76 10.72
N PRO A 88 -16.14 42.97 10.16
CA PRO A 88 -17.25 43.82 10.58
C PRO A 88 -18.59 43.12 10.27
N LEU A 89 -19.67 43.44 11.00
CA LEU A 89 -20.97 42.79 10.80
C LEU A 89 -21.69 43.24 9.53
N TRP A 90 -21.53 44.50 9.11
CA TRP A 90 -22.12 45.06 7.89
C TRP A 90 -21.96 44.17 6.65
N PRO A 91 -20.75 43.69 6.27
CA PRO A 91 -20.60 42.83 5.09
C PRO A 91 -21.31 41.48 5.23
N ILE A 92 -21.35 40.93 6.44
CA ILE A 92 -22.04 39.66 6.72
C ILE A 92 -23.54 39.85 6.48
N PHE A 93 -24.13 40.94 6.98
CA PHE A 93 -25.53 41.25 6.74
C PHE A 93 -25.83 41.50 5.27
N THR A 94 -24.99 42.27 4.56
CA THR A 94 -25.21 42.52 3.13
C THR A 94 -25.15 41.24 2.33
N VAL A 95 -24.20 40.35 2.63
CA VAL A 95 -24.10 39.04 1.98
C VAL A 95 -25.36 38.23 2.23
N ILE A 96 -25.80 38.10 3.49
CA ILE A 96 -27.02 37.37 3.85
C ILE A 96 -28.23 37.91 3.09
N CYS A 97 -28.44 39.22 3.07
CA CYS A 97 -29.55 39.86 2.36
C CYS A 97 -29.48 39.66 0.84
N VAL A 98 -28.29 39.77 0.23
CA VAL A 98 -28.10 39.51 -1.21
C VAL A 98 -28.36 38.05 -1.54
N THR A 99 -27.87 37.10 -0.73
CA THR A 99 -28.19 35.68 -0.90
C THR A 99 -29.67 35.39 -0.74
N TYR A 100 -30.38 36.04 0.19
CA TYR A 100 -31.84 35.91 0.28
C TYR A 100 -32.52 36.40 -1.00
N MET A 101 -32.12 37.56 -1.54
CA MET A 101 -32.72 38.10 -2.77
C MET A 101 -32.55 37.12 -3.93
N VAL A 102 -31.35 36.57 -4.11
CA VAL A 102 -31.07 35.54 -5.14
C VAL A 102 -31.86 34.26 -4.86
N ALA A 103 -31.87 33.76 -3.62
CA ALA A 103 -32.53 32.50 -3.27
C ALA A 103 -34.06 32.59 -3.33
N SER A 104 -34.63 33.77 -3.12
CA SER A 104 -36.08 34.01 -3.17
C SER A 104 -36.69 33.83 -4.56
N THR A 105 -35.86 33.83 -5.61
CA THR A 105 -36.29 33.65 -7.01
C THR A 105 -36.76 32.24 -7.34
N SER A 106 -36.37 31.23 -6.56
CA SER A 106 -36.73 29.82 -6.79
C SER A 106 -37.20 29.15 -5.50
N TRP A 107 -38.23 28.31 -5.61
CA TRP A 107 -38.81 27.60 -4.47
C TRP A 107 -37.80 26.64 -3.81
N VAL A 108 -36.99 25.93 -4.60
CA VAL A 108 -35.98 24.99 -4.08
C VAL A 108 -34.84 25.74 -3.38
N LEU A 109 -34.32 26.79 -4.02
CA LEU A 109 -33.27 27.65 -3.45
C LEU A 109 -33.73 28.33 -2.17
N TYR A 110 -34.98 28.76 -2.11
CA TYR A 110 -35.57 29.34 -0.91
C TYR A 110 -35.55 28.35 0.28
N TRP A 111 -35.96 27.10 0.09
CA TRP A 111 -35.91 26.10 1.16
C TRP A 111 -34.49 25.70 1.55
N GLY A 112 -33.57 25.58 0.58
CA GLY A 112 -32.15 25.34 0.86
C GLY A 112 -31.51 26.49 1.65
N TYR A 113 -31.84 27.73 1.29
CA TYR A 113 -31.41 28.92 2.01
C TYR A 113 -32.04 29.00 3.41
N ALA A 114 -33.32 28.66 3.57
CA ALA A 114 -33.96 28.61 4.87
C ALA A 114 -33.31 27.57 5.79
N ALA A 115 -33.06 26.35 5.30
CA ALA A 115 -32.39 25.30 6.06
C ALA A 115 -30.97 25.71 6.50
N THR A 116 -30.21 26.37 5.62
CA THR A 116 -28.88 26.91 5.95
C THR A 116 -28.95 28.06 6.95
N CYS A 117 -29.95 28.94 6.88
CA CYS A 117 -30.16 29.98 7.88
C CYS A 117 -30.53 29.41 9.25
N TYR A 118 -31.42 28.43 9.33
CA TYR A 118 -31.80 27.81 10.61
C TYR A 118 -30.66 27.02 11.26
N THR A 119 -29.84 26.34 10.46
CA THR A 119 -28.62 25.69 10.97
C THR A 119 -27.58 26.72 11.43
N ALA A 120 -27.40 27.82 10.70
CA ALA A 120 -26.55 28.93 11.11
C ALA A 120 -27.05 29.63 12.38
N ILE A 121 -28.36 29.76 12.58
CA ILE A 121 -28.96 30.29 13.82
C ILE A 121 -28.61 29.36 14.98
N LEU A 122 -28.77 28.06 14.81
CA LEU A 122 -28.46 27.08 15.86
C LEU A 122 -26.97 27.13 16.26
N LEU A 123 -26.08 27.21 15.27
CA LEU A 123 -24.63 27.37 15.49
C LEU A 123 -24.30 28.72 16.17
N ALA A 124 -24.84 29.83 15.66
CA ALA A 124 -24.65 31.14 16.26
C ALA A 124 -25.14 31.15 17.73
N CYS A 125 -26.29 30.53 18.00
CA CYS A 125 -26.83 30.43 19.34
C CYS A 125 -25.93 29.63 20.29
N LEU A 126 -25.36 28.53 19.81
CA LEU A 126 -24.41 27.69 20.56
C LEU A 126 -23.14 28.46 20.94
N PHE A 127 -22.56 29.23 20.02
CA PHE A 127 -21.31 29.94 20.28
C PHE A 127 -21.52 31.26 21.06
N GLN A 128 -22.62 31.97 20.82
CA GLN A 128 -22.84 33.31 21.37
C GLN A 128 -23.52 33.27 22.76
N PHE A 129 -24.48 32.37 22.98
CA PHE A 129 -25.24 32.33 24.24
C PHE A 129 -24.79 31.18 25.13
N ARG A 130 -24.15 31.54 26.25
CA ARG A 130 -23.75 30.57 27.29
C ARG A 130 -24.92 29.78 27.85
N PHE A 131 -26.11 30.36 27.91
CA PHE A 131 -27.29 29.69 28.43
C PHE A 131 -27.78 28.59 27.48
N ALA A 132 -27.92 28.90 26.19
CA ALA A 132 -28.27 27.92 25.16
C ALA A 132 -27.23 26.79 25.08
N ALA A 133 -25.94 27.15 25.09
CA ALA A 133 -24.86 26.17 25.16
C ALA A 133 -24.97 25.28 26.42
N LYS A 134 -25.24 25.83 27.61
CA LYS A 134 -25.41 25.03 28.83
C LYS A 134 -26.61 24.09 28.77
N ILE A 135 -27.73 24.53 28.19
CA ILE A 135 -28.91 23.68 28.00
C ILE A 135 -28.61 22.56 27.02
N ILE A 136 -28.00 22.87 25.88
CA ILE A 136 -27.63 21.86 24.89
C ILE A 136 -26.58 20.92 25.45
N HIS A 137 -25.57 21.39 26.18
CA HIS A 137 -24.64 20.51 26.89
C HIS A 137 -25.34 19.64 27.94
N ARG A 138 -26.36 20.14 28.65
CA ARG A 138 -27.13 19.34 29.62
C ARG A 138 -27.99 18.29 28.90
N TYR A 139 -28.58 18.63 27.77
CA TYR A 139 -29.36 17.69 26.94
C TYR A 139 -28.46 16.66 26.25
N LEU A 140 -27.31 17.09 25.72
CA LEU A 140 -26.28 16.28 25.10
C LEU A 140 -25.61 15.36 26.13
N LYS A 141 -25.41 15.82 27.38
CA LYS A 141 -24.98 14.96 28.50
C LYS A 141 -26.02 13.90 28.88
N ASN A 142 -27.31 14.20 28.70
CA ASN A 142 -28.38 13.22 28.95
C ASN A 142 -28.52 12.20 27.82
N VAL A 143 -28.25 12.59 26.56
CA VAL A 143 -28.33 11.71 25.39
C VAL A 143 -27.04 10.91 25.19
N LEU A 144 -25.87 11.53 25.38
CA LEU A 144 -24.55 10.89 25.33
C LEU A 144 -24.05 10.55 26.74
N ARG A 145 -24.83 9.79 27.51
CA ARG A 145 -24.45 9.33 28.88
C ARG A 145 -23.08 8.62 28.98
N GLU A 146 -22.47 8.29 27.84
CA GLU A 146 -21.18 7.60 27.71
C GLU A 146 -20.04 8.50 27.18
N CYS A 147 -20.32 9.72 26.72
CA CYS A 147 -19.29 10.60 26.15
C CYS A 147 -18.91 11.72 27.13
N HIS A 148 -17.64 11.76 27.53
CA HIS A 148 -17.11 12.74 28.45
C HIS A 148 -16.91 14.09 27.75
N ILE A 149 -17.85 15.00 27.93
CA ILE A 149 -17.71 16.38 27.46
C ILE A 149 -16.92 17.17 28.51
N VAL A 150 -15.60 17.28 28.30
CA VAL A 150 -14.74 18.22 29.03
C VAL A 150 -14.69 19.51 28.19
N GLN A 151 -15.48 20.50 28.60
CA GLN A 151 -15.70 21.76 27.87
C GLN A 151 -16.14 21.56 26.41
N ASP A 152 -15.19 21.62 25.47
CA ASP A 152 -15.36 21.48 24.02
C ASP A 152 -14.79 20.16 23.48
N SER A 153 -14.16 19.33 24.32
CA SER A 153 -13.56 18.06 23.90
C SER A 153 -14.33 16.85 24.42
N ILE A 154 -14.61 15.90 23.52
CA ILE A 154 -15.20 14.60 23.81
C ILE A 154 -14.09 13.57 23.75
N SER A 155 -13.75 12.96 24.89
CA SER A 155 -12.74 11.88 24.92
C SER A 155 -13.39 10.53 25.19
N LEU A 156 -13.04 9.55 24.36
CA LEU A 156 -13.45 8.15 24.42
C LEU A 156 -12.19 7.31 24.55
N PHE A 157 -12.13 6.46 25.57
CA PHE A 157 -11.03 5.53 25.82
C PHE A 157 -11.59 4.11 25.90
N ASP A 158 -10.75 3.12 25.64
CA ASP A 158 -11.13 1.69 25.60
C ASP A 158 -12.25 1.39 24.59
N LEU A 159 -12.10 1.91 23.37
CA LEU A 159 -13.00 1.61 22.27
C LEU A 159 -12.94 0.11 21.93
N PRO A 160 -14.08 -0.52 21.56
CA PRO A 160 -14.06 -1.89 21.09
C PRO A 160 -13.22 -2.00 19.81
N ALA A 161 -12.50 -3.10 19.66
CA ALA A 161 -11.75 -3.38 18.42
C ALA A 161 -12.71 -3.54 17.24
N LEU A 162 -12.24 -3.22 16.05
CA LEU A 162 -12.95 -3.46 14.81
C LEU A 162 -12.35 -4.70 14.13
N GLU A 163 -13.15 -5.75 13.96
CA GLU A 163 -12.76 -6.95 13.22
C GLU A 163 -13.05 -6.75 11.73
N ILE A 164 -12.02 -6.92 10.91
CA ILE A 164 -12.11 -6.94 9.46
C ILE A 164 -12.45 -8.39 9.09
N ASP A 165 -13.66 -8.59 8.52
CA ASP A 165 -14.29 -9.90 8.25
C ASP A 165 -14.98 -9.91 6.87
N LYS A 166 -14.41 -9.20 5.88
CA LYS A 166 -14.96 -9.19 4.51
C LYS A 166 -14.17 -10.11 3.59
N ASP A 167 -12.91 -9.75 3.35
CA ASP A 167 -12.03 -10.45 2.41
C ASP A 167 -10.73 -10.93 3.07
N THR A 168 -10.36 -10.31 4.19
CA THR A 168 -9.16 -10.62 4.98
C THR A 168 -9.51 -10.63 6.46
N ILE A 169 -8.76 -11.40 7.25
CA ILE A 169 -8.92 -11.48 8.69
C ILE A 169 -8.03 -10.42 9.32
N GLY A 170 -8.61 -9.46 10.02
CA GLY A 170 -7.82 -8.42 10.67
C GLY A 170 -8.47 -7.82 11.91
N LEU A 171 -7.64 -7.24 12.77
CA LEU A 171 -8.03 -6.56 13.99
C LEU A 171 -7.52 -5.12 13.94
N PHE A 172 -8.42 -4.16 14.09
CA PHE A 172 -8.11 -2.74 14.15
C PHE A 172 -8.47 -2.19 15.54
N VAL A 173 -7.49 -1.66 16.25
CA VAL A 173 -7.63 -1.18 17.63
C VAL A 173 -7.29 0.30 17.70
N VAL A 174 -8.10 1.06 18.42
CA VAL A 174 -7.85 2.46 18.76
C VAL A 174 -7.97 2.62 20.26
N ARG A 175 -6.86 2.92 20.94
CA ARG A 175 -6.82 2.98 22.42
C ARG A 175 -7.56 4.21 22.96
N GLY A 176 -7.49 5.34 22.27
CA GLY A 176 -8.21 6.56 22.65
C GLY A 176 -8.57 7.46 21.47
N LEU A 177 -9.70 8.15 21.58
CA LEU A 177 -10.18 9.13 20.61
C LEU A 177 -10.65 10.40 21.33
N THR A 178 -10.08 11.54 20.97
CA THR A 178 -10.48 12.85 21.47
C THR A 178 -11.00 13.72 20.33
N PHE A 179 -12.24 14.17 20.42
CA PHE A 179 -12.86 15.07 19.46
C PHE A 179 -13.03 16.46 20.05
N SER A 180 -12.37 17.47 19.49
CA SER A 180 -12.54 18.87 19.88
C SER A 180 -13.55 19.57 18.98
N LEU A 181 -14.68 20.01 19.52
CA LEU A 181 -15.77 20.70 18.81
C LEU A 181 -15.34 22.09 18.32
N SER A 182 -14.53 22.82 19.10
CA SER A 182 -14.12 24.19 18.77
C SER A 182 -13.20 24.26 17.56
N THR A 183 -12.32 23.27 17.43
CA THR A 183 -11.38 23.15 16.30
C THR A 183 -11.88 22.21 15.21
N LEU A 184 -12.97 21.47 15.46
CA LEU A 184 -13.46 20.37 14.61
C LEU A 184 -12.34 19.36 14.28
N THR A 185 -11.58 18.98 15.30
CA THR A 185 -10.43 18.07 15.17
C THR A 185 -10.66 16.80 15.97
N ALA A 186 -10.64 15.64 15.30
CA ALA A 186 -10.56 14.34 15.93
C ALA A 186 -9.09 13.91 16.06
N THR A 187 -8.66 13.50 17.25
CA THR A 187 -7.33 12.96 17.50
C THR A 187 -7.46 11.54 18.02
N ALA A 188 -6.98 10.56 17.27
CA ALA A 188 -6.88 9.18 17.69
C ALA A 188 -5.47 8.90 18.24
N TYR A 189 -5.39 8.13 19.31
CA TYR A 189 -4.18 7.77 20.03
C TYR A 189 -4.03 6.24 20.09
N GLY A 190 -2.80 5.76 19.91
CA GLY A 190 -2.46 4.34 20.00
C GLY A 190 -3.28 3.48 19.03
N ILE A 191 -3.03 3.65 17.74
CA ILE A 191 -3.68 2.87 16.69
C ILE A 191 -2.80 1.66 16.39
N GLU A 192 -3.38 0.48 16.49
CA GLU A 192 -2.73 -0.80 16.21
C GLU A 192 -3.62 -1.57 15.22
N VAL A 193 -3.04 -2.05 14.14
CA VAL A 193 -3.75 -2.78 13.09
C VAL A 193 -2.97 -4.05 12.79
N GLY A 194 -3.66 -5.17 12.79
CA GLY A 194 -3.12 -6.44 12.32
C GLY A 194 -4.01 -7.02 11.24
N VAL A 195 -3.45 -7.29 10.06
CA VAL A 195 -4.18 -7.88 8.93
C VAL A 195 -3.44 -9.11 8.45
N LYS A 196 -4.08 -10.27 8.52
CA LYS A 196 -3.60 -11.50 7.89
C LYS A 196 -3.96 -11.42 6.40
N LEU A 197 -2.93 -11.29 5.55
CA LEU A 197 -3.09 -11.19 4.10
C LEU A 197 -3.22 -12.57 3.47
N ASP A 198 -2.34 -13.50 3.88
CA ASP A 198 -2.30 -14.90 3.48
C ASP A 198 -1.95 -15.77 4.69
N ASP A 199 -1.94 -17.10 4.54
CA ASP A 199 -1.49 -18.02 5.59
C ASP A 199 0.00 -17.87 5.96
N ASP A 200 0.78 -17.21 5.11
CA ASP A 200 2.24 -17.05 5.26
C ASP A 200 2.67 -15.61 5.60
N MET A 201 1.73 -14.65 5.61
CA MET A 201 2.04 -13.23 5.76
C MET A 201 1.00 -12.49 6.58
N GLU A 202 1.48 -11.77 7.60
CA GLU A 202 0.70 -10.86 8.41
C GLU A 202 1.29 -9.45 8.37
N LEU A 203 0.43 -8.45 8.16
CA LEU A 203 0.79 -7.05 8.18
C LEU A 203 0.38 -6.43 9.52
N SER A 204 1.37 -5.96 10.27
CA SER A 204 1.18 -5.12 11.45
C SER A 204 1.35 -3.66 11.07
N ILE A 205 0.47 -2.76 11.51
CA ILE A 205 0.62 -1.32 11.33
C ILE A 205 0.36 -0.65 12.68
N GLN A 206 1.29 0.18 13.14
CA GLN A 206 1.22 0.86 14.42
C GLN A 206 1.50 2.37 14.24
N THR A 207 0.70 3.20 14.89
CA THR A 207 0.95 4.65 14.94
C THR A 207 0.43 5.26 16.24
N ASP A 208 1.22 6.17 16.82
CA ASP A 208 0.92 6.75 18.13
C ASP A 208 -0.21 7.78 18.07
N LYS A 209 -0.27 8.57 17.00
CA LYS A 209 -1.17 9.73 16.92
C LYS A 209 -1.61 10.03 15.49
N VAL A 210 -2.92 10.13 15.30
CA VAL A 210 -3.55 10.60 14.06
C VAL A 210 -4.47 11.77 14.38
N VAL A 211 -4.27 12.90 13.71
CA VAL A 211 -5.10 14.10 13.86
C VAL A 211 -5.85 14.35 12.56
N VAL A 212 -7.18 14.23 12.61
CA VAL A 212 -8.11 14.54 11.53
C VAL A 212 -8.72 15.90 11.81
N ALA A 213 -8.25 16.94 11.13
CA ALA A 213 -8.90 18.25 11.16
C ALA A 213 -9.93 18.33 10.03
N LEU A 214 -11.22 18.35 10.38
CA LEU A 214 -12.31 18.40 9.40
C LEU A 214 -12.19 19.67 8.54
N PHE A 215 -12.30 19.48 7.22
CA PHE A 215 -12.15 20.50 6.17
C PHE A 215 -10.81 21.23 6.16
N ARG A 216 -9.74 20.60 6.66
CA ARG A 216 -8.39 21.19 6.61
C ARG A 216 -7.31 20.23 6.11
N ARG A 217 -6.91 19.28 6.95
CA ARG A 217 -5.79 18.38 6.69
C ARG A 217 -5.86 17.21 7.66
N ILE A 218 -5.50 16.03 7.17
CA ILE A 218 -5.27 14.86 8.00
C ILE A 218 -3.78 14.74 8.20
N THR A 219 -3.32 14.74 9.45
CA THR A 219 -1.91 14.55 9.80
C THR A 219 -1.75 13.26 10.59
N ILE A 220 -1.03 12.32 10.00
CA ILE A 220 -0.63 11.04 10.59
C ILE A 220 0.81 11.18 11.06
N GLY A 221 1.11 10.70 12.27
CA GLY A 221 2.45 10.68 12.83
C GLY A 221 3.37 9.69 12.11
N ASP A 222 4.38 9.20 12.84
CA ASP A 222 5.22 8.11 12.34
C ASP A 222 4.40 6.81 12.33
N VAL A 223 4.44 6.11 11.21
CA VAL A 223 3.74 4.85 10.98
C VAL A 223 4.78 3.74 10.84
N TYR A 224 4.69 2.73 11.70
CA TYR A 224 5.53 1.54 11.64
C TYR A 224 4.70 0.39 11.09
N ALA A 225 5.08 -0.11 9.92
CA ALA A 225 4.43 -1.23 9.25
C ALA A 225 5.35 -2.44 9.25
N ASN A 226 4.97 -3.57 9.81
CA ASN A 226 5.82 -4.76 9.86
C ASN A 226 5.18 -5.91 9.11
N VAL A 227 5.92 -6.51 8.18
CA VAL A 227 5.50 -7.68 7.40
C VAL A 227 6.11 -8.92 8.05
N LYS A 228 5.28 -9.66 8.78
CA LYS A 228 5.68 -10.85 9.53
C LYS A 228 5.43 -12.12 8.73
N GLY A 229 6.42 -13.01 8.73
CA GLY A 229 6.34 -14.31 8.06
C GLY A 229 5.72 -15.41 8.93
N ARG A 230 5.46 -16.58 8.33
CA ARG A 230 4.82 -17.77 8.94
C ARG A 230 5.19 -18.11 10.40
N ASP A 231 6.44 -17.92 10.81
CA ASP A 231 6.91 -18.23 12.17
C ASP A 231 6.74 -17.09 13.16
N GLU A 232 6.56 -15.86 12.68
CA GLU A 232 6.47 -14.61 13.45
C GLU A 232 5.00 -14.10 13.53
N MET A 233 4.05 -14.78 12.88
CA MET A 233 2.63 -14.39 12.83
C MET A 233 1.94 -14.52 14.19
N THR A 234 1.15 -13.51 14.53
CA THR A 234 0.26 -13.48 15.71
C THR A 234 -1.05 -14.23 15.46
N PHE A 235 -1.59 -14.18 14.23
CA PHE A 235 -2.87 -14.79 13.88
C PHE A 235 -2.76 -16.16 13.20
N LYS A 236 -1.68 -16.91 13.48
CA LYS A 236 -1.36 -18.18 12.82
C LYS A 236 -2.50 -19.20 12.86
N GLU A 237 -3.13 -19.37 14.03
CA GLU A 237 -4.16 -20.38 14.29
C GLU A 237 -5.56 -19.99 13.79
N VAL A 238 -5.75 -18.75 13.33
CA VAL A 238 -7.05 -18.25 12.87
C VAL A 238 -7.19 -18.50 11.38
N HIS A 239 -7.87 -19.58 11.01
CA HIS A 239 -8.08 -19.99 9.61
C HIS A 239 -9.46 -19.58 9.07
N GLN A 240 -10.48 -19.43 9.91
CA GLN A 240 -11.83 -19.02 9.47
C GLN A 240 -12.67 -18.46 10.63
N PHE A 241 -13.47 -17.42 10.37
CA PHE A 241 -14.51 -16.99 11.31
C PHE A 241 -15.64 -18.04 11.35
N PRO A 242 -16.30 -18.25 12.52
CA PRO A 242 -17.46 -19.12 12.59
C PRO A 242 -18.55 -18.64 11.61
N ASN A 243 -19.20 -19.60 10.93
CA ASN A 243 -20.19 -19.39 9.88
C ASN A 243 -21.19 -18.26 10.20
N GLU A 244 -21.64 -17.53 9.17
CA GLU A 244 -22.70 -16.50 9.26
C GLU A 244 -23.97 -16.96 10.01
N ARG A 245 -24.19 -18.28 10.09
CA ARG A 245 -25.35 -18.92 10.74
C ARG A 245 -25.26 -19.01 12.27
N ASP A 246 -24.09 -18.86 12.88
CA ASP A 246 -23.93 -18.83 14.35
C ASP A 246 -24.21 -17.45 14.95
N MET A 247 -24.56 -16.46 14.11
CA MET A 247 -24.86 -15.11 14.55
C MET A 247 -26.35 -14.96 14.88
N SER A 248 -26.68 -15.06 16.16
CA SER A 248 -27.93 -14.47 16.65
C SER A 248 -27.88 -12.96 16.40
N MET A 249 -28.95 -12.43 15.80
CA MET A 249 -29.11 -11.04 15.33
C MET A 249 -28.96 -9.94 16.40
N ASP A 250 -28.58 -10.27 17.64
CA ASP A 250 -28.77 -9.39 18.81
C ASP A 250 -27.49 -8.90 19.51
N THR A 251 -26.28 -9.27 19.06
CA THR A 251 -25.05 -8.76 19.69
C THR A 251 -24.15 -8.01 18.73
N LEU A 252 -24.34 -6.68 18.66
CA LEU A 252 -23.47 -5.74 17.93
C LEU A 252 -22.01 -5.79 18.43
N ILE A 253 -21.80 -6.20 19.69
CA ILE A 253 -20.50 -6.27 20.35
C ILE A 253 -20.25 -7.72 20.77
N ALA A 254 -19.22 -8.32 20.16
CA ALA A 254 -18.73 -9.65 20.51
C ALA A 254 -17.66 -9.55 21.61
N ARG A 255 -17.57 -10.59 22.45
CA ARG A 255 -16.50 -10.77 23.45
C ARG A 255 -15.76 -12.07 23.15
N ASP A 256 -14.48 -12.10 23.48
CA ASP A 256 -13.64 -13.31 23.43
C ASP A 256 -13.64 -14.02 22.06
N THR A 257 -13.61 -13.25 20.98
CA THR A 257 -13.48 -13.79 19.63
C THR A 257 -12.13 -14.52 19.46
N PRO A 258 -12.02 -15.49 18.54
CA PRO A 258 -10.76 -16.21 18.32
C PRO A 258 -9.60 -15.25 17.99
N LEU A 259 -9.90 -14.16 17.28
CA LEU A 259 -8.92 -13.14 16.94
C LEU A 259 -8.46 -12.34 18.16
N LEU A 260 -9.38 -11.97 19.04
CA LEU A 260 -9.03 -11.35 20.32
C LEU A 260 -8.21 -12.31 21.19
N LYS A 261 -8.59 -13.60 21.28
CA LYS A 261 -7.84 -14.60 22.07
C LYS A 261 -6.40 -14.77 21.57
N ALA A 262 -6.21 -14.83 20.25
CA ALA A 262 -4.88 -14.90 19.64
C ALA A 262 -4.06 -13.63 19.96
N ALA A 263 -4.67 -12.45 19.84
CA ALA A 263 -4.02 -11.19 20.21
C ALA A 263 -3.67 -11.15 21.71
N TYR A 264 -4.57 -11.58 22.61
CA TYR A 264 -4.30 -11.65 24.06
C TYR A 264 -3.19 -12.63 24.42
N ALA A 265 -3.17 -13.81 23.81
CA ALA A 265 -2.13 -14.81 24.05
C ALA A 265 -0.74 -14.29 23.64
N SER A 266 -0.68 -13.66 22.46
CA SER A 266 0.57 -13.09 21.92
C SER A 266 1.02 -11.85 22.71
N ALA A 267 0.09 -10.96 23.06
CA ALA A 267 0.36 -9.80 23.91
C ALA A 267 0.89 -10.20 25.29
N LYS A 268 0.34 -11.24 25.92
CA LYS A 268 0.81 -11.71 27.23
C LYS A 268 2.28 -12.11 27.21
N ASN A 269 2.71 -12.80 26.16
CA ASN A 269 4.11 -13.21 25.97
C ASN A 269 5.01 -11.99 25.73
N GLY A 270 4.57 -11.05 24.87
CA GLY A 270 5.32 -9.82 24.60
C GLY A 270 5.43 -8.88 25.82
N PHE A 271 4.39 -8.78 26.64
CA PHE A 271 4.43 -7.98 27.86
C PHE A 271 5.39 -8.55 28.90
N SER A 272 5.48 -9.87 29.06
CA SER A 272 6.45 -10.46 30.00
C SER A 272 7.89 -10.16 29.60
N GLU A 273 8.20 -10.22 28.31
CA GLU A 273 9.53 -9.92 27.77
C GLU A 273 9.90 -8.45 27.97
N ILE A 274 8.98 -7.53 27.65
CA ILE A 274 9.19 -6.09 27.87
C ILE A 274 9.29 -5.76 29.37
N GLN A 275 8.52 -6.42 30.23
CA GLN A 275 8.54 -6.17 31.68
C GLN A 275 9.84 -6.67 32.33
N GLU A 276 10.41 -7.76 31.81
CA GLU A 276 11.72 -8.29 32.21
C GLU A 276 12.86 -7.37 31.76
N GLU A 277 12.77 -6.79 30.55
CA GLU A 277 13.77 -5.85 30.02
C GLU A 277 13.73 -4.44 30.63
N LEU A 278 12.55 -3.94 31.02
CA LEU A 278 12.40 -2.54 31.47
C LEU A 278 12.55 -2.34 32.99
N GLY A 279 12.53 -3.41 33.79
CA GLY A 279 12.69 -3.39 35.24
C GLY A 279 11.58 -2.61 35.99
N ASP A 280 10.65 -3.35 36.62
CA ASP A 280 9.70 -2.93 37.69
C ASP A 280 8.92 -1.59 37.55
N ALA A 281 8.86 -0.98 36.37
CA ALA A 281 8.25 0.34 36.17
C ALA A 281 6.85 0.33 35.52
N ALA A 282 6.19 -0.81 35.40
CA ALA A 282 4.88 -0.93 34.75
C ALA A 282 3.86 -1.72 35.58
N GLU A 283 3.56 -1.27 36.81
CA GLU A 283 2.28 -1.63 37.43
C GLU A 283 1.15 -0.80 36.81
N VAL A 284 0.10 -1.48 36.35
CA VAL A 284 -1.33 -1.29 36.67
C VAL A 284 -2.18 -1.79 35.50
N THR A 285 -2.63 -3.04 35.60
CA THR A 285 -3.68 -3.60 34.73
C THR A 285 -4.87 -3.98 35.58
N GLN A 286 -5.63 -3.02 36.12
CA GLN A 286 -6.95 -3.30 36.69
C GLN A 286 -7.88 -2.09 36.60
N SER A 287 -8.60 -1.97 35.47
CA SER A 287 -9.99 -1.44 35.44
C SER A 287 -10.55 -1.47 34.01
N ALA A 288 -10.76 -2.66 33.45
CA ALA A 288 -11.21 -2.86 32.06
C ALA A 288 -12.71 -3.20 31.93
N ASP A 289 -13.55 -2.76 32.88
CA ASP A 289 -14.94 -3.26 32.99
C ASP A 289 -16.04 -2.20 32.79
N THR A 290 -15.70 -1.02 32.28
CA THR A 290 -16.69 -0.01 31.87
C THR A 290 -16.52 0.33 30.40
N LEU A 291 -17.63 0.29 29.63
CA LEU A 291 -17.71 0.52 28.18
C LEU A 291 -17.02 1.82 27.72
N VAL A 292 -16.92 2.80 28.64
CA VAL A 292 -16.04 3.96 28.65
C VAL A 292 -15.77 4.27 30.13
N ARG A 293 -14.50 4.42 30.58
CA ARG A 293 -14.20 4.78 31.98
C ARG A 293 -14.80 6.15 32.32
N LYS A 294 -15.67 6.19 33.34
CA LYS A 294 -16.36 7.41 33.76
C LYS A 294 -15.37 8.37 34.46
N LEU A 295 -15.08 9.51 33.83
CA LEU A 295 -14.26 10.58 34.40
C LEU A 295 -15.06 11.43 35.41
N SER A 296 -14.37 12.07 36.35
CA SER A 296 -14.97 12.92 37.39
C SER A 296 -15.84 14.06 36.81
N PRO A 297 -16.95 14.46 37.46
CA PRO A 297 -17.78 15.59 37.02
C PRO A 297 -17.10 16.97 37.14
N ASP A 298 -15.98 17.07 37.88
CA ASP A 298 -15.19 18.29 38.01
C ASP A 298 -14.29 18.49 36.78
N GLU A 299 -14.43 19.62 36.07
CA GLU A 299 -13.72 19.89 34.80
C GLU A 299 -12.19 19.82 34.93
N GLU A 300 -11.62 20.35 36.02
CA GLU A 300 -10.17 20.33 36.25
C GLU A 300 -9.66 18.91 36.53
N LYS A 301 -10.40 18.13 37.33
CA LYS A 301 -10.05 16.74 37.61
C LYS A 301 -10.16 15.89 36.34
N ALA A 302 -11.22 16.06 35.57
CA ALA A 302 -11.41 15.37 34.29
C ALA A 302 -10.28 15.66 33.30
N ARG A 303 -9.79 16.91 33.21
CA ARG A 303 -8.62 17.25 32.39
C ARG A 303 -7.37 16.51 32.85
N THR A 304 -7.08 16.52 34.15
CA THR A 304 -5.91 15.81 34.67
C THR A 304 -6.00 14.30 34.45
N GLU A 305 -7.19 13.72 34.52
CA GLU A 305 -7.43 12.30 34.25
C GLU A 305 -7.26 11.97 32.75
N VAL A 306 -7.79 12.80 31.84
CA VAL A 306 -7.59 12.68 30.39
C VAL A 306 -6.10 12.76 30.04
N ASP A 307 -5.39 13.76 30.56
CA ASP A 307 -3.96 13.92 30.31
C ASP A 307 -3.15 12.72 30.85
N LYS A 308 -3.52 12.20 32.03
CA LYS A 308 -2.91 10.98 32.59
C LYS A 308 -3.14 9.78 31.68
N LEU A 309 -4.35 9.59 31.16
CA LEU A 309 -4.68 8.49 30.24
C LEU A 309 -3.94 8.63 28.90
N THR A 310 -3.90 9.83 28.32
CA THR A 310 -3.16 10.06 27.08
C THR A 310 -1.66 9.82 27.26
N ARG A 311 -1.06 10.28 28.37
CA ARG A 311 0.34 9.97 28.69
C ARG A 311 0.56 8.48 28.92
N HIS A 312 -0.37 7.80 29.58
CA HIS A 312 -0.29 6.36 29.77
C HIS A 312 -0.30 5.61 28.43
N ILE A 313 -1.17 5.98 27.50
CA ILE A 313 -1.21 5.39 26.15
C ILE A 313 0.11 5.62 25.41
N LEU A 314 0.67 6.83 25.48
CA LEU A 314 1.95 7.15 24.84
C LEU A 314 3.13 6.39 25.47
N ASN A 315 3.20 6.33 26.81
CA ASN A 315 4.29 5.66 27.51
C ASN A 315 4.26 4.14 27.34
N THR A 316 3.07 3.57 27.14
CA THR A 316 2.88 2.13 26.89
C THR A 316 2.91 1.78 25.41
N SER A 317 3.09 2.74 24.50
CA SER A 317 3.16 2.40 23.08
C SER A 317 4.47 1.70 22.75
N THR A 318 4.38 0.71 21.88
CA THR A 318 5.51 -0.11 21.39
C THR A 318 6.63 0.71 20.79
N SER A 319 6.27 1.67 19.93
CA SER A 319 7.19 2.60 19.30
C SER A 319 7.94 3.43 20.32
N HIS A 320 7.26 3.94 21.35
CA HIS A 320 7.88 4.75 22.40
C HIS A 320 8.81 3.91 23.27
N ILE A 321 8.36 2.72 23.69
CA ILE A 321 9.19 1.77 24.46
C ILE A 321 10.43 1.39 23.66
N ALA A 322 10.27 0.98 22.40
CA ALA A 322 11.39 0.64 21.51
C ALA A 322 12.35 1.82 21.32
N GLN A 323 11.83 3.04 21.16
CA GLN A 323 12.66 4.23 21.04
C GLN A 323 13.47 4.51 22.32
N GLU A 324 12.89 4.33 23.50
CA GLU A 324 13.61 4.46 24.77
C GLU A 324 14.68 3.38 24.93
N MET A 325 14.35 2.12 24.64
CA MET A 325 15.29 0.99 24.74
C MET A 325 16.50 1.21 23.82
N LEU A 326 16.27 1.55 22.55
CA LEU A 326 17.35 1.81 21.59
C LEU A 326 18.25 2.97 22.03
N LYS A 327 17.67 4.04 22.62
CA LYS A 327 18.45 5.16 23.17
C LYS A 327 19.28 4.75 24.39
N ARG A 328 18.80 3.82 25.23
CA ARG A 328 19.58 3.28 26.36
C ARG A 328 20.72 2.40 25.85
N THR A 329 20.42 1.45 24.96
CA THR A 329 21.42 0.55 24.37
C THR A 329 22.51 1.31 23.59
N ALA A 330 22.15 2.37 22.88
CA ALA A 330 23.12 3.21 22.17
C ALA A 330 24.07 3.95 23.12
N LYS A 331 23.56 4.44 24.26
CA LYS A 331 24.39 5.08 25.30
C LYS A 331 25.31 4.09 25.98
N GLU A 332 24.84 2.86 26.24
CA GLU A 332 25.65 1.82 26.88
C GLU A 332 26.79 1.33 25.98
N ARG A 333 26.57 1.28 24.67
CA ARG A 333 27.56 0.82 23.69
C ARG A 333 28.48 1.91 23.14
N ASP A 334 28.34 3.17 23.60
CA ASP A 334 29.12 4.33 23.15
C ASP A 334 29.13 4.51 21.61
N VAL A 335 28.02 4.17 20.96
CA VAL A 335 27.86 4.32 19.50
C VAL A 335 27.25 5.69 19.23
N ASP A 336 28.03 6.74 19.51
CA ASP A 336 27.62 8.13 19.30
C ASP A 336 27.55 8.43 17.79
N GLY A 337 26.45 9.05 17.32
CA GLY A 337 26.29 9.47 15.93
C GLY A 337 25.46 8.55 15.00
N MET A 338 25.28 7.27 15.32
CA MET A 338 24.58 6.33 14.40
C MET A 338 23.05 6.51 14.41
N LEU A 339 22.49 6.88 15.56
CA LEU A 339 21.05 7.13 15.77
C LEU A 339 20.68 8.62 15.75
N ASP A 340 21.62 9.51 15.41
CA ASP A 340 21.38 10.97 15.41
C ASP A 340 20.44 11.41 14.28
N SER A 341 20.43 10.66 13.18
CA SER A 341 19.45 10.83 12.12
C SER A 341 18.11 10.23 12.56
N ASP A 342 17.05 11.05 12.56
CA ASP A 342 15.68 10.62 12.89
C ASP A 342 15.25 9.45 11.99
N ASN A 343 15.75 9.38 10.74
CA ASN A 343 15.44 8.28 9.83
C ASN A 343 16.11 6.96 10.24
N ASN A 344 17.34 7.00 10.75
CA ASN A 344 18.04 5.82 11.26
C ASN A 344 17.35 5.31 12.54
N LEU A 345 16.96 6.23 13.41
CA LEU A 345 16.23 5.91 14.63
C LEU A 345 14.89 5.23 14.30
N ARG A 346 14.12 5.77 13.36
CA ARG A 346 12.85 5.17 12.92
C ARG A 346 13.04 3.77 12.33
N ALA A 347 14.08 3.57 11.52
CA ALA A 347 14.40 2.25 10.96
C ALA A 347 14.75 1.23 12.05
N ALA A 348 15.53 1.64 13.04
CA ALA A 348 15.87 0.82 14.20
C ALA A 348 14.64 0.48 15.05
N VAL A 349 13.78 1.48 15.32
CA VAL A 349 12.51 1.30 16.05
C VAL A 349 11.63 0.30 15.30
N CYS A 350 11.49 0.44 13.99
CA CYS A 350 10.68 -0.47 13.18
C CYS A 350 11.17 -1.92 13.27
N ALA A 351 12.50 -2.12 13.27
CA ALA A 351 13.12 -3.44 13.41
C ALA A 351 12.90 -4.04 14.80
N GLN A 352 12.93 -3.25 15.87
CA GLN A 352 12.61 -3.73 17.23
C GLN A 352 11.12 -4.07 17.38
N VAL A 353 10.24 -3.21 16.84
CA VAL A 353 8.78 -3.42 16.86
C VAL A 353 8.38 -4.65 16.04
N HIS A 354 9.24 -5.12 15.13
CA HIS A 354 8.97 -6.31 14.32
C HIS A 354 8.91 -7.60 15.17
N GLU A 355 9.74 -7.69 16.20
CA GLU A 355 9.80 -8.85 17.11
C GLU A 355 8.62 -8.90 18.09
N GLN A 356 8.04 -7.73 18.39
CA GLN A 356 6.87 -7.59 19.24
C GLN A 356 5.60 -8.10 18.55
N PRO A 357 4.57 -8.57 19.27
CA PRO A 357 3.34 -9.06 18.68
C PRO A 357 2.56 -7.95 17.96
N THR A 358 1.70 -8.34 17.03
CA THR A 358 1.08 -7.40 16.07
C THR A 358 0.17 -6.37 16.73
N VAL A 359 -0.61 -6.82 17.72
CA VAL A 359 -1.47 -5.99 18.57
C VAL A 359 -1.04 -6.23 20.00
N MET A 360 -0.44 -5.22 20.62
CA MET A 360 0.02 -5.30 22.01
C MET A 360 -1.12 -5.08 22.99
N HIS A 361 -2.08 -4.21 22.67
CA HIS A 361 -3.12 -3.80 23.61
C HIS A 361 -4.51 -4.21 23.10
N PRO A 362 -4.83 -5.52 23.02
CA PRO A 362 -6.14 -5.96 22.58
C PRO A 362 -7.23 -5.53 23.59
N PRO A 363 -8.36 -4.96 23.15
CA PRO A 363 -9.50 -4.64 24.02
C PRO A 363 -10.32 -5.89 24.34
N THR A 364 -11.22 -5.82 25.33
CA THR A 364 -12.05 -6.98 25.76
C THR A 364 -13.25 -7.25 24.85
N LYS A 365 -13.54 -6.30 23.96
CA LYS A 365 -14.75 -6.28 23.12
C LYS A 365 -14.34 -5.97 21.68
N SER A 366 -15.07 -6.54 20.74
CA SER A 366 -14.91 -6.24 19.33
C SER A 366 -16.25 -6.07 18.61
N ILE A 367 -16.23 -5.35 17.49
CA ILE A 367 -17.35 -5.13 16.57
C ILE A 367 -16.88 -5.58 15.19
N ARG A 368 -17.69 -6.40 14.50
CA ARG A 368 -17.36 -6.80 13.13
C ARG A 368 -17.70 -5.71 12.13
N LEU A 369 -16.81 -5.51 11.16
CA LEU A 369 -16.99 -4.56 10.07
C LEU A 369 -18.20 -4.93 9.19
N THR A 370 -18.50 -6.22 9.04
CA THR A 370 -19.69 -6.71 8.35
C THR A 370 -20.96 -6.21 9.03
N THR A 371 -21.06 -6.29 10.37
CA THR A 371 -22.19 -5.78 11.14
C THR A 371 -22.38 -4.27 10.96
N LEU A 372 -21.29 -3.48 10.95
CA LEU A 372 -21.36 -2.04 10.61
C LEU A 372 -21.80 -1.80 9.16
N SER A 373 -21.35 -2.64 8.23
CA SER A 373 -21.71 -2.57 6.81
C SER A 373 -23.17 -2.95 6.55
N HIS A 374 -23.78 -3.83 7.37
CA HIS A 374 -25.18 -4.22 7.25
C HIS A 374 -26.16 -3.18 7.81
N ASN A 375 -25.68 -2.25 8.65
CA ASN A 375 -26.48 -1.12 9.15
C ASN A 375 -26.75 -0.01 8.10
N LYS A 376 -26.61 -0.33 6.81
CA LYS A 376 -26.95 0.58 5.71
C LYS A 376 -28.47 0.79 5.67
N HIS A 377 -28.93 1.97 6.08
CA HIS A 377 -30.31 2.38 5.87
C HIS A 377 -30.64 2.33 4.36
N PRO A 378 -31.53 1.42 3.91
CA PRO A 378 -31.80 1.21 2.49
C PRO A 378 -32.36 2.47 1.82
N ASN A 379 -33.08 3.29 2.58
CA ASN A 379 -33.63 4.56 2.12
C ASN A 379 -32.55 5.58 1.77
N PHE A 380 -31.44 5.62 2.54
CA PHE A 380 -30.33 6.53 2.26
C PHE A 380 -29.54 6.08 1.02
N LYS A 381 -29.35 4.77 0.86
CA LYS A 381 -28.75 4.19 -0.36
C LYS A 381 -29.59 4.52 -1.60
N LYS A 382 -30.90 4.29 -1.56
CA LYS A 382 -31.82 4.66 -2.64
C LYS A 382 -31.81 6.15 -2.95
N PHE A 383 -31.71 6.99 -1.92
CA PHE A 383 -31.62 8.43 -2.08
C PHE A 383 -30.34 8.87 -2.80
N LEU A 384 -29.18 8.35 -2.39
CA LEU A 384 -27.89 8.63 -3.04
C LEU A 384 -27.82 8.05 -4.46
N HIS A 385 -28.39 6.86 -4.69
CA HIS A 385 -28.45 6.24 -6.02
C HIS A 385 -29.19 7.13 -7.03
N ARG A 386 -30.29 7.75 -6.60
CA ARG A 386 -31.07 8.69 -7.42
C ARG A 386 -30.38 10.03 -7.67
N LEU A 387 -29.35 10.39 -6.89
CA LEU A 387 -28.68 11.69 -6.92
C LEU A 387 -27.14 11.55 -6.96
N PRO A 388 -26.56 10.98 -8.04
CA PRO A 388 -25.10 10.83 -8.16
C PRO A 388 -24.37 12.18 -8.15
N LEU A 389 -24.97 13.23 -8.71
CA LEU A 389 -24.43 14.59 -8.69
C LEU A 389 -24.27 15.12 -7.25
N LEU A 390 -25.23 14.83 -6.35
CA LEU A 390 -25.15 15.24 -4.95
C LEU A 390 -23.96 14.58 -4.25
N TYR A 391 -23.72 13.29 -4.55
CA TYR A 391 -22.57 12.57 -4.01
C TYR A 391 -21.25 13.22 -4.46
N ARG A 392 -21.13 13.62 -5.73
CA ARG A 392 -19.94 14.34 -6.22
C ARG A 392 -19.80 15.74 -5.66
N LEU A 393 -20.91 16.47 -5.50
CA LEU A 393 -20.92 17.79 -4.87
C LEU A 393 -20.48 17.71 -3.40
N LEU A 394 -20.76 16.58 -2.73
CA LEU A 394 -20.25 16.29 -1.39
C LEU A 394 -18.77 15.87 -1.41
N LEU A 395 -18.38 14.97 -2.32
CA LEU A 395 -17.02 14.43 -2.38
C LEU A 395 -15.98 15.44 -2.83
N ASN A 396 -16.27 16.29 -3.81
CA ASN A 396 -15.32 17.28 -4.32
C ASN A 396 -14.74 18.16 -3.19
N PRO A 397 -15.55 18.92 -2.40
CA PRO A 397 -15.03 19.74 -1.32
C PRO A 397 -14.37 18.89 -0.22
N ILE A 398 -14.88 17.70 0.09
CA ILE A 398 -14.24 16.82 1.07
C ILE A 398 -12.83 16.43 0.59
N SER A 399 -12.70 16.01 -0.66
CA SER A 399 -11.42 15.60 -1.26
C SER A 399 -10.42 16.76 -1.34
N TYR A 400 -10.91 17.95 -1.72
CA TYR A 400 -10.09 19.16 -1.84
C TYR A 400 -9.58 19.67 -0.48
N PHE A 401 -10.45 19.67 0.54
CA PHE A 401 -10.13 20.18 1.87
C PHE A 401 -9.52 19.14 2.82
N HIS A 402 -9.26 17.91 2.38
CA HIS A 402 -8.60 16.90 3.21
C HIS A 402 -7.35 16.30 2.55
N PRO A 403 -6.31 17.12 2.28
CA PRO A 403 -4.99 16.57 2.01
C PRO A 403 -4.52 15.73 3.19
N ILE A 404 -3.93 14.57 2.89
CA ILE A 404 -3.35 13.67 3.88
C ILE A 404 -1.85 13.91 3.91
N HIS A 405 -1.32 14.03 5.11
CA HIS A 405 0.12 14.08 5.33
C HIS A 405 0.52 13.05 6.36
N ILE A 406 1.48 12.21 5.99
CA ILE A 406 2.07 11.23 6.87
C ILE A 406 3.52 11.65 7.10
N LYS A 407 3.89 11.85 8.36
CA LYS A 407 5.25 12.29 8.71
C LYS A 407 6.28 11.28 8.19
N SER A 408 6.05 10.00 8.45
CA SER A 408 6.83 8.93 7.86
C SER A 408 6.09 7.60 7.87
N VAL A 409 6.39 6.75 6.90
CA VAL A 409 5.97 5.35 6.87
C VAL A 409 7.23 4.50 6.80
N THR A 410 7.54 3.78 7.86
CA THR A 410 8.67 2.85 7.89
C THR A 410 8.13 1.44 7.90
N SER A 411 8.54 0.63 6.93
CA SER A 411 8.12 -0.75 6.78
C SER A 411 9.27 -1.72 7.04
N ALA A 412 9.18 -2.65 7.99
CA ALA A 412 10.22 -3.67 8.21
C ALA A 412 9.76 -5.09 7.84
N GLY A 413 10.66 -5.85 7.21
CA GLY A 413 10.47 -7.27 6.90
C GLY A 413 11.63 -8.14 7.40
N SER A 414 11.30 -9.35 7.85
CA SER A 414 12.27 -10.35 8.31
C SER A 414 13.00 -10.99 7.14
N GLY A 415 14.34 -10.98 7.20
CA GLY A 415 15.15 -11.69 6.23
C GLY A 415 15.05 -13.21 6.36
N LYS A 416 14.74 -13.75 7.56
CA LYS A 416 14.51 -15.19 7.78
C LYS A 416 13.32 -15.69 6.96
N TRP A 417 12.23 -14.93 6.94
CA TRP A 417 11.06 -15.23 6.12
C TRP A 417 11.41 -15.24 4.63
N PHE A 418 12.17 -14.25 4.15
CA PHE A 418 12.60 -14.20 2.75
C PHE A 418 13.50 -15.39 2.37
N VAL A 419 14.35 -15.86 3.29
CA VAL A 419 15.14 -17.09 3.10
C VAL A 419 14.23 -18.32 2.96
N SER A 420 13.19 -18.46 3.78
CA SER A 420 12.23 -19.55 3.65
C SER A 420 11.53 -19.50 2.29
N LEU A 421 11.06 -18.32 1.87
CA LEU A 421 10.37 -18.13 0.59
C LEU A 421 11.28 -18.49 -0.59
N MET A 422 12.55 -18.08 -0.56
CA MET A 422 13.51 -18.46 -1.60
C MET A 422 13.81 -19.96 -1.61
N LYS A 423 13.87 -20.62 -0.46
CA LYS A 423 14.05 -22.09 -0.44
C LYS A 423 12.87 -22.79 -1.11
N ASP A 424 11.64 -22.39 -0.78
CA ASP A 424 10.42 -23.02 -1.26
C ASP A 424 10.14 -22.74 -2.75
N HIS A 425 10.35 -21.49 -3.20
CA HIS A 425 9.99 -21.07 -4.56
C HIS A 425 11.15 -20.94 -5.53
N PHE A 426 12.32 -20.50 -5.08
CA PHE A 426 13.45 -20.16 -5.95
C PHE A 426 14.43 -21.32 -6.09
N PHE A 427 14.99 -21.82 -4.99
CA PHE A 427 16.01 -22.88 -5.00
C PHE A 427 15.42 -24.28 -5.13
N LYS A 428 14.25 -24.56 -4.53
CA LYS A 428 13.55 -25.86 -4.62
C LYS A 428 14.52 -27.05 -4.41
N HIS A 429 14.66 -27.91 -5.41
CA HIS A 429 15.56 -29.06 -5.42
C HIS A 429 16.90 -28.77 -6.14
N TYR A 430 17.03 -27.62 -6.80
CA TYR A 430 18.25 -27.25 -7.55
C TYR A 430 19.48 -27.08 -6.65
N SER A 431 19.27 -26.72 -5.38
CA SER A 431 20.36 -26.68 -4.39
C SER A 431 20.89 -28.07 -4.01
N GLN A 432 20.11 -29.12 -4.24
CA GLN A 432 20.51 -30.50 -3.98
C GLN A 432 21.26 -31.09 -5.18
N SER A 433 20.88 -30.72 -6.41
CA SER A 433 21.52 -31.19 -7.66
C SER A 433 22.86 -30.53 -7.94
N ASP A 434 23.00 -29.22 -7.73
CA ASP A 434 24.22 -28.47 -8.05
C ASP A 434 24.93 -27.88 -6.82
N ALA A 435 26.24 -28.11 -6.74
CA ALA A 435 27.11 -27.57 -5.71
C ALA A 435 27.31 -26.04 -5.84
N GLU A 436 27.21 -25.48 -7.05
CA GLU A 436 27.29 -24.03 -7.27
C GLU A 436 26.05 -23.31 -6.77
N VAL A 437 24.86 -23.85 -7.06
CA VAL A 437 23.58 -23.33 -6.56
C VAL A 437 23.56 -23.37 -5.04
N ARG A 438 24.06 -24.45 -4.42
CA ARG A 438 24.19 -24.55 -2.95
C ARG A 438 25.11 -23.48 -2.35
N ARG A 439 26.23 -23.17 -3.01
CA ARG A 439 27.13 -22.09 -2.57
C ARG A 439 26.48 -20.71 -2.68
N LEU A 440 25.72 -20.47 -3.75
CA LEU A 440 24.98 -19.22 -3.95
C LEU A 440 23.85 -19.10 -2.92
N GLU A 441 23.10 -20.16 -2.67
CA GLU A 441 22.08 -20.23 -1.62
C GLU A 441 22.68 -19.90 -0.25
N SER A 442 23.80 -20.53 0.13
CA SER A 442 24.47 -20.25 1.41
C SER A 442 24.91 -18.78 1.53
N ARG A 443 25.43 -18.18 0.45
CA ARG A 443 25.85 -16.77 0.46
C ARG A 443 24.66 -15.80 0.54
N ILE A 444 23.60 -16.07 -0.21
CA ILE A 444 22.39 -15.25 -0.25
C ILE A 444 21.67 -15.36 1.10
N SER A 445 21.51 -16.58 1.63
CA SER A 445 20.89 -16.81 2.94
C SER A 445 21.68 -16.18 4.09
N ALA A 446 23.01 -16.24 4.10
CA ALA A 446 23.82 -15.59 5.13
C ALA A 446 23.66 -14.06 5.17
N TRP A 447 23.40 -13.41 4.03
CA TRP A 447 23.16 -11.95 4.01
C TRP A 447 21.78 -11.59 4.59
N LEU A 448 20.77 -12.44 4.38
CA LEU A 448 19.39 -12.20 4.76
C LEU A 448 19.05 -12.71 6.17
N ALA A 449 19.51 -13.89 6.55
CA ALA A 449 19.03 -14.61 7.74
C ALA A 449 19.27 -13.84 9.04
N ASP A 450 20.32 -13.03 9.09
CA ASP A 450 20.73 -12.31 10.28
C ASP A 450 20.13 -10.90 10.37
N ALA A 451 19.36 -10.44 9.38
CA ALA A 451 18.96 -9.04 9.27
C ALA A 451 17.47 -8.81 8.98
N ASN A 452 16.94 -7.75 9.56
CA ASN A 452 15.67 -7.14 9.19
C ASN A 452 15.93 -6.00 8.19
N PHE A 453 15.04 -5.84 7.22
CA PHE A 453 15.12 -4.79 6.21
C PHE A 453 14.02 -3.77 6.43
N ALA A 454 14.39 -2.53 6.77
CA ALA A 454 13.48 -1.44 7.05
C ALA A 454 13.50 -0.40 5.92
N VAL A 455 12.37 -0.24 5.22
CA VAL A 455 12.16 0.75 4.16
C VAL A 455 11.39 1.94 4.73
N GLY A 456 12.02 3.12 4.78
CA GLY A 456 11.43 4.37 5.23
C GLY A 456 11.02 5.28 4.08
N LEU A 457 9.77 5.74 4.09
CA LEU A 457 9.23 6.79 3.26
C LEU A 457 9.00 8.02 4.13
N THR A 458 9.71 9.12 3.86
CA THR A 458 9.62 10.35 4.65
C THR A 458 8.78 11.41 3.94
N ASP A 459 8.01 12.17 4.71
CA ASP A 459 7.17 13.28 4.24
C ASP A 459 6.26 12.87 3.08
N LEU A 460 5.30 11.98 3.36
CA LEU A 460 4.30 11.55 2.39
C LEU A 460 3.16 12.57 2.34
N PHE A 461 2.90 13.11 1.16
CA PHE A 461 1.75 13.95 0.86
C PHE A 461 0.81 13.23 -0.10
N CYS A 462 -0.43 13.03 0.30
CA CYS A 462 -1.46 12.44 -0.55
C CYS A 462 -2.59 13.45 -0.78
N THR A 463 -2.95 13.63 -2.04
CA THR A 463 -4.10 14.44 -2.44
C THR A 463 -4.97 13.63 -3.37
N ALA A 464 -6.27 13.56 -3.07
CA ALA A 464 -7.27 12.98 -3.95
C ALA A 464 -8.18 14.12 -4.44
N HIS A 465 -8.52 14.09 -5.73
CA HIS A 465 -9.42 15.06 -6.33
C HIS A 465 -10.54 14.31 -7.05
N VAL A 466 -11.77 14.49 -6.55
CA VAL A 466 -12.98 13.96 -7.20
C VAL A 466 -13.64 15.11 -7.97
N PRO A 467 -13.59 15.10 -9.31
CA PRO A 467 -14.25 16.14 -10.10
C PRO A 467 -15.77 16.03 -10.01
N VAL A 468 -16.45 17.17 -10.15
CA VAL A 468 -17.92 17.22 -10.23
C VAL A 468 -18.37 16.72 -11.61
N ASP A 469 -17.67 17.16 -12.64
CA ASP A 469 -17.92 16.78 -14.02
C ASP A 469 -17.48 15.33 -14.30
N THR A 470 -18.30 14.60 -15.06
CA THR A 470 -18.11 13.21 -15.47
C THR A 470 -17.01 13.03 -16.50
N GLU A 471 -16.68 14.07 -17.26
CA GLU A 471 -15.65 14.00 -18.30
C GLU A 471 -14.24 13.85 -17.72
N TYR A 472 -14.02 14.29 -16.49
CA TYR A 472 -12.72 14.23 -15.84
C TYR A 472 -12.62 12.98 -14.96
N ASP A 473 -11.45 12.34 -15.05
CA ASP A 473 -11.09 11.20 -14.20
C ASP A 473 -10.74 11.68 -12.77
N ILE A 474 -10.80 10.75 -11.82
CA ILE A 474 -10.40 10.97 -10.43
C ILE A 474 -8.88 10.88 -10.36
N GLU A 475 -8.25 11.92 -9.84
CA GLU A 475 -6.80 11.97 -9.69
C GLU A 475 -6.40 11.78 -8.23
N CYS A 476 -5.56 10.79 -7.96
CA CYS A 476 -4.91 10.58 -6.67
C CYS A 476 -3.41 10.74 -6.85
N LYS A 477 -2.82 11.74 -6.20
CA LYS A 477 -1.38 12.05 -6.25
C LYS A 477 -0.76 11.75 -4.90
N PHE A 478 0.36 11.04 -4.94
CA PHE A 478 1.22 10.71 -3.83
C PHE A 478 2.58 11.32 -4.11
N LYS A 479 3.10 12.06 -3.15
CA LYS A 479 4.46 12.61 -3.21
C LYS A 479 5.20 12.16 -1.97
N ILE A 480 6.35 11.54 -2.17
CA ILE A 480 7.27 11.04 -1.16
C ILE A 480 8.50 11.94 -1.21
N GLY A 481 8.84 12.56 -0.08
CA GLY A 481 10.02 13.44 0.00
C GLY A 481 11.33 12.67 -0.15
N ASP A 482 11.46 11.56 0.58
CA ASP A 482 12.70 10.78 0.63
C ASP A 482 12.38 9.29 0.83
N LEU A 483 13.13 8.41 0.17
CA LEU A 483 12.99 6.95 0.29
C LEU A 483 14.34 6.35 0.68
N MET A 484 14.36 5.66 1.82
CA MET A 484 15.54 5.01 2.37
C MET A 484 15.27 3.54 2.67
N ALA A 485 16.26 2.68 2.49
CA ALA A 485 16.20 1.30 2.97
C ALA A 485 17.43 1.02 3.84
N HIS A 486 17.20 0.46 5.02
CA HIS A 486 18.21 0.08 5.99
C HIS A 486 18.18 -1.43 6.20
N ARG A 487 19.35 -2.00 6.38
CA ARG A 487 19.54 -3.35 6.92
C ARG A 487 19.94 -3.19 8.38
N THR A 488 19.12 -3.74 9.25
CA THR A 488 19.25 -3.70 10.71
C THR A 488 19.52 -5.09 11.22
N LEU A 489 20.56 -5.25 12.02
CA LEU A 489 20.78 -6.48 12.77
C LEU A 489 20.06 -6.33 14.13
N PRO A 490 19.16 -7.24 14.53
CA PRO A 490 18.42 -7.07 15.78
C PRO A 490 19.32 -7.05 17.02
N GLU A 491 20.39 -7.86 17.04
CA GLU A 491 21.32 -7.94 18.19
C GLU A 491 22.37 -6.81 18.23
N ALA A 492 22.67 -6.23 17.07
CA ALA A 492 23.64 -5.17 16.91
C ALA A 492 22.93 -3.93 16.39
N VAL A 493 22.89 -2.85 17.17
CA VAL A 493 22.37 -1.49 16.79
C VAL A 493 23.11 -0.87 15.57
N ASN A 494 23.83 -1.69 14.81
CA ASN A 494 24.44 -1.38 13.54
C ASN A 494 23.36 -1.32 12.43
N LEU A 495 23.10 -0.10 11.96
CA LEU A 495 22.27 0.18 10.79
C LEU A 495 23.15 0.42 9.57
N THR A 496 23.05 -0.44 8.56
CA THR A 496 23.66 -0.17 7.26
C THR A 496 22.59 0.38 6.32
N GLN A 497 22.78 1.58 5.79
CA GLN A 497 21.91 2.13 4.76
C GLN A 497 22.24 1.45 3.42
N VAL A 498 21.24 0.80 2.84
CA VAL A 498 21.37 -0.09 1.69
C VAL A 498 20.94 0.63 0.41
N VAL A 499 19.87 1.43 0.49
CA VAL A 499 19.32 2.21 -0.62
C VAL A 499 18.94 3.59 -0.13
N HIS A 500 19.19 4.61 -0.95
CA HIS A 500 18.67 5.96 -0.77
C HIS A 500 18.25 6.52 -2.12
N LEU A 501 17.01 6.98 -2.23
CA LEU A 501 16.50 7.68 -3.40
C LEU A 501 16.05 9.07 -2.96
N GLY A 502 16.26 10.09 -3.79
CA GLY A 502 15.89 11.48 -3.50
C GLY A 502 14.38 11.77 -3.42
N GLY A 503 13.54 10.73 -3.37
CA GLY A 503 12.08 10.81 -3.28
C GLY A 503 11.39 9.93 -4.33
N ALA A 504 10.06 9.97 -4.33
CA ALA A 504 9.24 9.34 -5.35
C ALA A 504 7.89 10.04 -5.49
N ASP A 505 7.27 9.93 -6.65
CA ASP A 505 5.89 10.35 -6.88
C ASP A 505 5.08 9.21 -7.48
N ALA A 506 3.79 9.19 -7.17
CA ALA A 506 2.86 8.27 -7.79
C ALA A 506 1.55 8.98 -8.09
N THR A 507 1.05 8.82 -9.31
CA THR A 507 -0.25 9.35 -9.74
C THR A 507 -1.12 8.20 -10.21
N PHE A 508 -2.30 8.08 -9.61
CA PHE A 508 -3.34 7.15 -10.00
C PHE A 508 -4.48 7.94 -10.62
N ILE A 509 -4.91 7.53 -11.80
CA ILE A 509 -6.02 8.15 -12.54
C ILE A 509 -7.10 7.08 -12.71
N LEU A 510 -8.20 7.27 -12.00
CA LEU A 510 -9.33 6.34 -11.99
C LEU A 510 -10.50 6.92 -12.81
N PRO A 511 -11.10 6.14 -13.72
CA PRO A 511 -12.29 6.57 -14.43
C PRO A 511 -13.43 6.97 -13.48
N SER A 512 -14.06 8.11 -13.77
CA SER A 512 -15.08 8.71 -12.87
C SER A 512 -16.33 7.84 -12.69
N TYR A 513 -16.59 6.93 -13.62
CA TYR A 513 -17.72 6.00 -13.56
C TYR A 513 -17.52 4.84 -12.57
N LEU A 514 -16.29 4.62 -12.07
CA LEU A 514 -16.04 3.63 -11.02
C LEU A 514 -16.53 4.07 -9.64
N LEU A 515 -16.97 5.33 -9.50
CA LEU A 515 -17.62 5.78 -8.28
C LEU A 515 -18.92 5.00 -8.04
N PRO A 516 -19.25 4.67 -6.78
CA PRO A 516 -20.53 4.07 -6.44
C PRO A 516 -21.70 4.88 -7.03
N HIS A 517 -22.74 4.20 -7.51
CA HIS A 517 -23.94 4.81 -8.11
C HIS A 517 -23.73 5.51 -9.47
N HIS A 518 -22.60 5.31 -10.15
CA HIS A 518 -22.32 5.91 -11.45
C HIS A 518 -22.51 4.93 -12.63
N GLU A 519 -23.30 3.87 -12.45
CA GLU A 519 -23.40 2.76 -13.41
C GLU A 519 -23.92 3.18 -14.81
N HIS A 520 -24.74 4.24 -14.89
CA HIS A 520 -25.17 4.86 -16.15
C HIS A 520 -24.03 5.35 -17.07
N LEU A 521 -22.83 5.55 -16.54
CA LEU A 521 -21.66 6.00 -17.29
C LEU A 521 -20.77 4.82 -17.69
N PHE A 522 -21.17 3.59 -17.37
CA PHE A 522 -20.42 2.42 -17.81
C PHE A 522 -20.42 2.35 -19.33
N PRO A 523 -19.26 2.03 -19.94
CA PRO A 523 -19.24 1.77 -21.36
C PRO A 523 -20.22 0.63 -21.69
N PRO A 524 -20.99 0.72 -22.80
CA PRO A 524 -21.85 -0.36 -23.21
C PRO A 524 -21.03 -1.62 -23.48
N ILE A 525 -21.66 -2.80 -23.33
CA ILE A 525 -21.04 -4.07 -23.71
C ILE A 525 -20.83 -4.03 -25.22
N LEU A 526 -19.68 -4.53 -25.68
CA LEU A 526 -19.34 -4.57 -27.09
C LEU A 526 -20.37 -5.41 -27.85
N THR A 527 -20.97 -4.82 -28.91
CA THR A 527 -21.85 -5.53 -29.84
C THR A 527 -21.05 -6.01 -31.05
N ASP A 528 -21.46 -7.10 -31.68
CA ASP A 528 -20.81 -7.63 -32.90
C ASP A 528 -20.72 -6.57 -34.02
N PHE A 529 -21.70 -5.68 -34.11
CA PHE A 529 -21.69 -4.58 -35.07
C PHE A 529 -20.63 -3.51 -34.75
N ASP A 530 -20.53 -3.11 -33.48
CA ASP A 530 -19.50 -2.16 -33.03
C ASP A 530 -18.10 -2.76 -33.15
N GLU A 531 -17.97 -4.06 -32.97
CA GLU A 531 -16.72 -4.80 -33.18
C GLU A 531 -16.29 -4.74 -34.63
N MET A 532 -17.16 -5.13 -35.57
CA MET A 532 -16.87 -5.05 -37.01
C MET A 532 -16.51 -3.61 -37.45
N ARG A 533 -17.22 -2.60 -36.91
CA ARG A 533 -16.90 -1.18 -37.22
C ARG A 533 -15.50 -0.81 -36.74
N MET A 534 -15.12 -1.18 -35.52
CA MET A 534 -13.80 -0.87 -34.99
C MET A 534 -12.70 -1.66 -35.71
N GLU A 535 -12.97 -2.90 -36.13
CA GLU A 535 -12.02 -3.67 -36.96
C GLU A 535 -11.79 -2.99 -38.31
N GLN A 536 -12.85 -2.54 -38.97
CA GLN A 536 -12.75 -1.79 -40.21
C GLN A 536 -11.95 -0.48 -40.03
N GLU A 537 -12.20 0.27 -38.95
CA GLU A 537 -11.42 1.47 -38.62
C GLU A 537 -9.94 1.17 -38.37
N ILE A 538 -9.61 0.03 -37.75
CA ILE A 538 -8.23 -0.42 -37.54
C ILE A 538 -7.57 -0.78 -38.88
N GLU A 539 -8.28 -1.47 -39.76
CA GLU A 539 -7.82 -1.82 -41.11
C GLU A 539 -7.54 -0.56 -41.94
N ASP A 540 -8.44 0.42 -41.91
CA ASP A 540 -8.28 1.71 -42.60
C ASP A 540 -7.08 2.52 -42.08
N MET A 541 -6.76 2.39 -40.79
CA MET A 541 -5.65 3.11 -40.14
C MET A 541 -4.34 2.30 -40.04
N THR A 542 -4.25 1.15 -40.72
CA THR A 542 -3.12 0.22 -40.61
C THR A 542 -1.76 0.92 -40.84
N GLY A 543 -0.81 0.69 -39.92
CA GLY A 543 0.53 1.28 -39.95
C GLY A 543 0.71 2.56 -39.13
N THR A 544 -0.37 3.12 -38.58
CA THR A 544 -0.29 4.25 -37.65
C THR A 544 -0.14 3.80 -36.18
N PRO A 545 0.52 4.60 -35.32
CA PRO A 545 0.52 4.35 -33.87
C PRO A 545 -0.89 4.32 -33.26
N GLN A 546 -1.83 5.02 -33.89
CA GLN A 546 -3.23 5.06 -33.48
C GLN A 546 -3.93 3.71 -33.72
N ALA A 547 -3.67 3.03 -34.85
CA ALA A 547 -4.18 1.68 -35.08
C ALA A 547 -3.73 0.68 -34.01
N VAL A 548 -2.49 0.78 -33.52
CA VAL A 548 -1.99 -0.08 -32.42
C VAL A 548 -2.75 0.20 -31.11
N ARG A 549 -3.09 1.47 -30.83
CA ARG A 549 -3.88 1.83 -29.65
C ARG A 549 -5.32 1.32 -29.78
N MET A 550 -5.95 1.58 -30.93
CA MET A 550 -7.32 1.12 -31.23
C MET A 550 -7.43 -0.40 -31.14
N LYS A 551 -6.46 -1.15 -31.68
CA LYS A 551 -6.41 -2.60 -31.56
C LYS A 551 -6.36 -3.07 -30.11
N LYS A 552 -5.51 -2.45 -29.28
CA LYS A 552 -5.46 -2.75 -27.84
C LYS A 552 -6.76 -2.40 -27.12
N ASP A 553 -7.41 -1.31 -27.51
CA ASP A 553 -8.68 -0.90 -26.93
C ASP A 553 -9.84 -1.83 -27.35
N LEU A 554 -9.81 -2.35 -28.58
CA LEU A 554 -10.71 -3.40 -29.06
C LEU A 554 -10.53 -4.68 -28.26
N GLU A 555 -9.30 -5.15 -28.07
CA GLU A 555 -8.99 -6.33 -27.24
C GLU A 555 -9.46 -6.17 -25.79
N ARG A 556 -9.43 -4.95 -25.24
CA ARG A 556 -9.98 -4.65 -23.90
C ARG A 556 -11.50 -4.67 -23.87
N ARG A 557 -12.15 -4.08 -24.88
CA ARG A 557 -13.61 -4.10 -24.98
C ARG A 557 -14.15 -5.52 -25.17
N ARG A 558 -13.44 -6.36 -25.94
CA ARG A 558 -13.73 -7.81 -26.05
C ARG A 558 -13.72 -8.52 -24.69
N ARG A 559 -12.80 -8.13 -23.80
CA ARG A 559 -12.67 -8.69 -22.45
C ARG A 559 -13.53 -7.97 -21.40
N ASP A 560 -14.31 -6.96 -21.80
CA ASP A 560 -15.08 -6.09 -20.90
C ASP A 560 -14.21 -5.51 -19.75
N GLU A 561 -13.07 -4.94 -20.10
CA GLU A 561 -12.10 -4.36 -19.16
C GLU A 561 -12.10 -2.82 -19.23
N THR A 562 -12.05 -2.17 -18.06
CA THR A 562 -11.68 -0.75 -17.94
C THR A 562 -10.23 -0.60 -17.49
N CYS A 563 -9.62 0.58 -17.64
CA CYS A 563 -8.22 0.82 -17.28
C CYS A 563 -8.09 1.94 -16.25
N MET A 564 -7.36 1.66 -15.16
CA MET A 564 -6.80 2.67 -14.28
C MET A 564 -5.39 3.03 -14.78
N LYS A 565 -5.07 4.32 -14.89
CA LYS A 565 -3.70 4.74 -15.25
C LYS A 565 -2.88 4.89 -13.97
N ILE A 566 -1.68 4.32 -13.97
CA ILE A 566 -0.71 4.49 -12.89
C ILE A 566 0.56 5.06 -13.50
N ALA A 567 1.09 6.11 -12.89
CA ALA A 567 2.44 6.60 -13.13
C ALA A 567 3.18 6.62 -11.80
N VAL A 568 4.34 5.96 -11.73
CA VAL A 568 5.21 5.98 -10.55
C VAL A 568 6.59 6.40 -11.01
N HIS A 569 7.14 7.46 -10.45
CA HIS A 569 8.52 7.87 -10.70
C HIS A 569 9.33 7.95 -9.41
N GLY A 570 10.58 7.54 -9.48
CA GLY A 570 11.59 7.75 -8.44
C GLY A 570 12.47 8.94 -8.82
N HIS A 571 12.75 9.79 -7.84
CA HIS A 571 13.61 10.95 -7.99
C HIS A 571 15.07 10.55 -7.77
N LEU A 572 15.94 10.98 -8.68
CA LEU A 572 17.40 10.85 -8.52
C LEU A 572 17.96 12.00 -7.67
N PRO A 573 19.08 11.80 -6.94
CA PRO A 573 20.06 10.72 -7.07
C PRO A 573 19.65 9.42 -6.36
N ALA A 574 20.25 8.31 -6.80
CA ALA A 574 20.10 7.00 -6.17
C ALA A 574 21.44 6.49 -5.65
N LEU A 575 21.52 6.17 -4.35
CA LEU A 575 22.69 5.58 -3.71
C LEU A 575 22.38 4.14 -3.32
N PHE A 576 23.33 3.25 -3.60
CA PHE A 576 23.22 1.82 -3.30
C PHE A 576 24.50 1.34 -2.66
N ASP A 577 24.36 0.56 -1.58
CA ASP A 577 25.51 -0.03 -0.91
C ASP A 577 26.11 -1.20 -1.73
N GLN A 578 27.43 -1.39 -1.57
CA GLN A 578 28.16 -2.45 -2.26
C GLN A 578 27.70 -3.85 -1.82
N GLN A 579 27.25 -4.03 -0.58
CA GLN A 579 26.74 -5.33 -0.12
C GLN A 579 25.46 -5.71 -0.86
N LEU A 580 24.54 -4.76 -1.10
CA LEU A 580 23.35 -4.98 -1.90
C LEU A 580 23.70 -5.39 -3.32
N LEU A 581 24.65 -4.68 -3.94
CA LEU A 581 25.08 -4.98 -5.31
C LEU A 581 25.65 -6.40 -5.41
N ASN A 582 26.44 -6.80 -4.42
CA ASN A 582 26.99 -8.14 -4.32
C ASN A 582 25.91 -9.20 -4.12
N PHE A 583 24.85 -8.89 -3.38
CA PHE A 583 23.67 -9.74 -3.21
C PHE A 583 22.88 -9.87 -4.53
N VAL A 584 22.53 -8.76 -5.18
CA VAL A 584 21.81 -8.75 -6.46
C VAL A 584 22.57 -9.53 -7.53
N ALA A 585 23.89 -9.34 -7.62
CA ALA A 585 24.73 -10.10 -8.54
C ALA A 585 24.70 -11.61 -8.26
N ALA A 586 24.73 -12.02 -6.99
CA ALA A 586 24.62 -13.42 -6.60
C ALA A 586 23.24 -14.01 -6.96
N THR A 587 22.16 -13.26 -6.72
CA THR A 587 20.80 -13.68 -7.07
C THR A 587 20.61 -13.82 -8.58
N VAL A 588 21.04 -12.84 -9.37
CA VAL A 588 20.99 -12.92 -10.85
C VAL A 588 21.81 -14.09 -11.37
N LYS A 589 22.97 -14.36 -10.77
CA LYS A 589 23.78 -15.52 -11.11
C LYS A 589 23.05 -16.82 -10.80
N ALA A 590 22.44 -16.93 -9.62
CA ALA A 590 21.64 -18.10 -9.25
C ALA A 590 20.47 -18.31 -10.21
N THR A 591 19.73 -17.25 -10.56
CA THR A 591 18.62 -17.33 -11.52
C THR A 591 19.09 -17.88 -12.86
N LYS A 592 20.20 -17.36 -13.38
CA LYS A 592 20.75 -17.79 -14.67
C LYS A 592 21.20 -19.25 -14.65
N VAL A 593 21.79 -19.72 -13.56
CA VAL A 593 22.19 -21.13 -13.41
C VAL A 593 20.96 -22.03 -13.37
N ILE A 594 19.93 -21.65 -12.60
CA ILE A 594 18.67 -22.39 -12.51
C ILE A 594 17.93 -22.42 -13.86
N GLU A 595 17.90 -21.31 -14.60
CA GLU A 595 17.29 -21.27 -15.95
C GLU A 595 17.98 -22.22 -16.93
N VAL A 596 19.31 -22.32 -16.87
CA VAL A 596 20.09 -23.25 -17.70
C VAL A 596 19.82 -24.69 -17.31
N GLU A 597 19.72 -24.99 -16.01
CA GLU A 597 19.41 -26.33 -15.50
C GLU A 597 17.98 -26.75 -15.87
N LYS A 598 16.99 -25.87 -15.68
CA LYS A 598 15.62 -26.08 -16.12
C LYS A 598 15.54 -26.35 -17.63
N GLY A 599 16.27 -25.58 -18.43
CA GLY A 599 16.38 -25.81 -19.87
C GLY A 599 17.02 -27.17 -20.20
N HIS A 600 17.96 -27.66 -19.38
CA HIS A 600 18.54 -28.99 -19.54
C HIS A 600 17.54 -30.10 -19.19
N GLU A 601 16.80 -29.96 -18.08
CA GLU A 601 15.75 -30.90 -17.68
C GLU A 601 14.65 -31.02 -18.74
N GLU A 602 14.16 -29.90 -19.27
CA GLU A 602 13.16 -29.90 -20.35
C GLU A 602 13.68 -30.62 -21.61
N LEU A 603 14.97 -30.49 -21.93
CA LEU A 603 15.59 -31.19 -23.05
C LEU A 603 15.78 -32.69 -22.77
N VAL A 604 16.13 -33.07 -21.55
CA VAL A 604 16.25 -34.47 -21.13
C VAL A 604 14.89 -35.15 -21.14
N LEU A 605 13.85 -34.48 -20.66
CA LEU A 605 12.46 -34.98 -20.71
C LEU A 605 11.98 -35.15 -22.15
N LYS A 606 12.18 -34.14 -23.02
CA LYS A 606 11.85 -34.25 -24.45
C LYS A 606 12.59 -35.40 -25.13
N ARG A 607 13.86 -35.62 -24.79
CA ARG A 607 14.64 -36.76 -25.30
C ARG A 607 14.10 -38.10 -24.79
N ALA A 608 13.74 -38.19 -23.52
CA ALA A 608 13.15 -39.40 -22.95
C ALA A 608 11.76 -39.70 -23.54
N GLU A 609 10.98 -38.68 -23.87
CA GLU A 609 9.72 -38.80 -24.61
C GLU A 609 9.95 -39.30 -26.03
N THR A 610 10.93 -38.73 -26.76
CA THR A 610 11.27 -39.23 -28.10
C THR A 610 11.81 -40.65 -28.07
N ASP A 611 12.62 -41.01 -27.08
CA ASP A 611 13.16 -42.37 -26.94
C ASP A 611 12.07 -43.39 -26.58
N LYS A 612 11.08 -43.00 -25.75
CA LYS A 612 9.88 -43.81 -25.50
C LYS A 612 9.06 -44.00 -26.78
N LEU A 613 8.85 -42.93 -27.54
CA LEU A 613 8.12 -42.99 -28.81
C LEU A 613 8.85 -43.88 -29.82
N GLU A 614 10.18 -43.80 -29.91
CA GLU A 614 10.99 -44.67 -30.77
C GLU A 614 10.93 -46.14 -30.32
N MET A 615 10.94 -46.42 -29.01
CA MET A 615 10.75 -47.78 -28.51
C MET A 615 9.36 -48.33 -28.80
N GLU A 616 8.33 -47.48 -28.75
CA GLU A 616 6.96 -47.87 -29.06
C GLU A 616 6.75 -48.11 -30.56
N VAL A 617 7.35 -47.28 -31.43
CA VAL A 617 7.40 -47.51 -32.88
C VAL A 617 8.14 -48.81 -33.22
N ARG A 618 9.29 -49.08 -32.57
CA ARG A 618 10.00 -50.36 -32.75
C ARG A 618 9.19 -51.57 -32.28
N ARG A 619 8.38 -51.41 -31.24
CA ARG A 619 7.46 -52.47 -30.77
C ARG A 619 6.36 -52.73 -31.79
N VAL A 620 5.79 -51.70 -32.41
CA VAL A 620 4.79 -51.84 -33.48
C VAL A 620 5.38 -52.49 -34.74
N ASP A 621 6.60 -52.11 -35.15
CA ASP A 621 7.30 -52.75 -36.27
C ASP A 621 7.63 -54.22 -36.01
N SER A 622 7.93 -54.60 -34.76
CA SER A 622 8.17 -55.99 -34.38
C SER A 622 6.89 -56.84 -34.40
N ILE A 623 5.71 -56.26 -34.12
CA ILE A 623 4.42 -56.94 -34.20
C ILE A 623 3.94 -57.06 -35.66
N ALA A 624 4.24 -56.06 -36.51
CA ALA A 624 3.95 -56.12 -37.94
C ALA A 624 4.82 -57.17 -38.67
N SER A 625 6.04 -57.42 -38.18
CA SER A 625 7.00 -58.34 -38.79
C SER A 625 6.75 -59.83 -38.49
N GLU A 626 5.80 -60.17 -37.60
CA GLU A 626 5.46 -61.56 -37.25
C GLU A 626 4.38 -62.19 -38.16
N SER A 627 3.88 -61.43 -39.16
CA SER A 627 2.79 -61.88 -40.04
C SER A 627 3.21 -62.34 -41.45
N VAL A 628 4.51 -62.36 -41.78
CA VAL A 628 4.98 -62.84 -43.10
C VAL A 628 6.27 -63.63 -42.97
N LYS A 629 6.16 -64.96 -42.73
CA LYS A 629 7.02 -66.03 -43.30
C LYS A 629 6.67 -67.42 -42.74
N SER A 630 5.68 -68.06 -43.37
CA SER A 630 5.73 -69.49 -43.74
C SER A 630 5.93 -69.49 -45.27
N ASP A 631 6.64 -70.36 -45.98
CA ASP A 631 6.97 -71.77 -45.85
C ASP A 631 8.25 -72.07 -46.66
N GLN A 632 9.03 -73.08 -46.25
CA GLN A 632 9.62 -74.17 -47.07
C GLN A 632 10.86 -74.82 -46.42
N THR A 633 10.56 -75.81 -45.58
CA THR A 633 11.07 -77.20 -45.54
C THR A 633 12.50 -77.58 -45.96
N SER A 634 13.07 -78.42 -45.08
CA SER A 634 13.90 -79.63 -45.29
C SER A 634 15.41 -79.59 -44.98
N MET A 635 15.73 -80.19 -43.82
CA MET A 635 16.74 -81.22 -43.47
C MET A 635 17.67 -81.71 -44.61
N SER A 636 18.93 -82.12 -44.45
CA SER A 636 19.74 -82.57 -43.31
C SER A 636 21.24 -82.62 -43.70
N SER A 637 22.08 -82.66 -42.67
CA SER A 637 23.33 -83.44 -42.51
C SER A 637 24.62 -83.15 -43.32
N ASN A 638 25.68 -83.01 -42.52
CA ASN A 638 27.02 -83.61 -42.61
C ASN A 638 28.22 -82.85 -43.18
N GLU A 639 29.28 -82.93 -42.37
CA GLU A 639 30.72 -83.06 -42.67
C GLU A 639 31.42 -81.86 -43.32
N SER A 640 32.26 -81.13 -42.57
CA SER A 640 33.63 -81.42 -42.13
C SER A 640 34.70 -81.10 -43.18
N ASP A 641 35.76 -80.50 -42.65
CA ASP A 641 37.14 -80.54 -43.15
C ASP A 641 37.67 -79.53 -44.17
N THR A 642 38.42 -78.58 -43.58
CA THR A 642 39.85 -78.33 -43.78
C THR A 642 40.41 -78.06 -45.19
N ALA A 643 40.84 -76.81 -45.32
CA ALA A 643 42.21 -76.38 -45.62
C ALA A 643 42.76 -76.39 -47.06
N THR A 644 43.70 -75.45 -47.21
CA THR A 644 44.79 -75.32 -48.21
C THR A 644 44.44 -74.77 -49.60
N THR A 645 44.75 -73.49 -49.86
CA THR A 645 45.98 -72.94 -50.51
C THR A 645 46.20 -73.40 -51.95
N GLY A 646 46.27 -72.44 -52.88
CA GLY A 646 46.79 -72.70 -54.23
C GLY A 646 46.59 -71.52 -55.18
N SER A 647 47.64 -70.74 -55.35
CA SER A 647 47.78 -69.50 -56.12
C SER A 647 47.86 -69.72 -57.65
N GLN A 648 47.88 -68.58 -58.38
CA GLN A 648 48.32 -68.32 -59.79
C GLN A 648 47.14 -68.07 -60.76
N ALA A 649 46.92 -66.89 -61.38
CA ALA A 649 47.73 -65.86 -62.08
C ALA A 649 47.72 -66.00 -63.62
N SER A 650 47.54 -64.85 -64.31
CA SER A 650 47.57 -64.53 -65.78
C SER A 650 46.23 -64.70 -66.56
N VAL A 651 45.50 -63.68 -67.09
CA VAL A 651 45.72 -62.51 -68.02
C VAL A 651 45.72 -62.93 -69.51
N PRO A 652 45.18 -62.19 -70.55
CA PRO A 652 44.20 -61.07 -70.65
C PRO A 652 43.13 -61.15 -71.81
N ALA A 653 42.33 -60.07 -71.94
CA ALA A 653 41.55 -59.54 -73.09
C ALA A 653 40.17 -60.19 -73.36
N SER A 654 39.03 -59.48 -73.51
CA SER A 654 38.79 -58.24 -74.28
C SER A 654 37.57 -57.41 -73.80
N THR A 655 37.74 -56.09 -73.79
CA THR A 655 36.83 -54.95 -74.14
C THR A 655 35.30 -55.15 -74.21
N GLN A 656 34.52 -54.49 -73.33
CA GLN A 656 33.77 -53.23 -73.56
C GLN A 656 32.65 -53.01 -72.50
N SER A 657 32.57 -51.78 -71.98
CA SER A 657 31.41 -51.04 -71.38
C SER A 657 30.49 -51.76 -70.37
N THR A 658 30.13 -51.24 -69.19
CA THR A 658 29.49 -49.93 -68.96
C THR A 658 29.53 -49.56 -67.46
N VAL A 659 29.39 -48.25 -67.23
CA VAL A 659 29.38 -47.49 -65.98
C VAL A 659 28.33 -47.98 -64.95
N LEU A 660 28.66 -47.79 -63.65
CA LEU A 660 27.79 -47.59 -62.47
C LEU A 660 27.81 -48.72 -61.42
N ASN A 661 28.71 -48.66 -60.42
CA ASN A 661 28.32 -48.76 -58.99
C ASN A 661 29.50 -48.52 -58.02
N ARG A 662 29.97 -47.27 -57.87
CA ARG A 662 31.06 -46.93 -56.92
C ARG A 662 30.63 -46.02 -55.77
N ASN A 663 29.32 -45.87 -55.55
CA ASN A 663 28.76 -44.98 -54.51
C ASN A 663 28.11 -45.70 -53.31
N ALA A 664 28.02 -47.03 -53.30
CA ALA A 664 27.42 -47.78 -52.19
C ALA A 664 28.44 -48.12 -51.07
N ALA A 665 29.69 -48.45 -51.42
CA ALA A 665 30.69 -48.88 -50.44
C ALA A 665 31.32 -47.72 -49.64
N TRP A 666 31.44 -46.52 -50.22
CA TRP A 666 31.96 -45.33 -49.52
C TRP A 666 30.93 -44.76 -48.52
N LYS A 667 29.63 -44.77 -48.86
CA LYS A 667 28.56 -44.26 -47.99
C LYS A 667 28.33 -45.12 -46.74
N VAL A 668 28.48 -46.45 -46.85
CA VAL A 668 28.31 -47.37 -45.69
C VAL A 668 29.51 -47.33 -44.75
N GLY A 669 30.72 -47.07 -45.27
CA GLY A 669 31.93 -46.87 -44.46
C GLY A 669 31.96 -45.52 -43.73
N MET A 670 31.55 -44.42 -44.38
CA MET A 670 31.53 -43.09 -43.75
C MET A 670 30.41 -42.93 -42.70
N ALA A 671 29.26 -43.59 -42.91
CA ALA A 671 28.11 -43.51 -41.99
C ALA A 671 28.36 -44.21 -40.65
N LYS A 672 29.22 -45.24 -40.58
CA LYS A 672 29.57 -45.90 -39.31
C LYS A 672 30.68 -45.18 -38.54
N THR A 673 31.60 -44.48 -39.21
CA THR A 673 32.71 -43.77 -38.56
C THR A 673 32.34 -42.34 -38.12
N PHE A 674 31.38 -41.67 -38.78
CA PHE A 674 30.90 -40.34 -38.36
C PHE A 674 29.79 -40.36 -37.30
N LYS A 675 29.04 -41.47 -37.15
CA LYS A 675 27.94 -41.54 -36.17
C LYS A 675 28.42 -41.83 -34.74
N GLY A 676 29.61 -42.41 -34.57
CA GLY A 676 30.22 -42.69 -33.25
C GLY A 676 31.14 -41.60 -32.71
N MET A 677 31.58 -40.65 -33.55
CA MET A 677 32.55 -39.61 -33.16
C MET A 677 31.88 -38.24 -32.88
N ASN A 678 30.68 -38.02 -33.42
CA ASN A 678 29.96 -36.75 -33.26
C ASN A 678 29.25 -36.63 -31.88
N THR A 679 28.80 -37.72 -31.26
CA THR A 679 28.12 -37.65 -29.96
C THR A 679 29.09 -37.41 -28.79
N LYS A 680 30.24 -38.11 -28.75
CA LYS A 680 31.22 -37.96 -27.66
C LYS A 680 31.99 -36.63 -27.68
N ILE A 681 32.24 -36.05 -28.85
CA ILE A 681 32.93 -34.74 -28.98
C ILE A 681 31.94 -33.59 -28.76
N GLN A 682 30.69 -33.72 -29.23
CA GLN A 682 29.66 -32.70 -29.04
C GLN A 682 29.14 -32.64 -27.59
N ASP A 683 29.10 -33.77 -26.88
CA ASP A 683 28.81 -33.80 -25.43
C ASP A 683 30.00 -33.32 -24.58
N GLY A 684 31.23 -33.59 -25.01
CA GLY A 684 32.45 -33.07 -24.37
C GLY A 684 32.63 -31.56 -24.54
N TRP A 685 32.30 -31.01 -25.72
CA TRP A 685 32.35 -29.57 -26.00
C TRP A 685 31.15 -28.81 -25.42
N ARG A 686 29.98 -29.44 -25.28
CA ARG A 686 28.84 -28.86 -24.55
C ARG A 686 29.07 -28.86 -23.04
N LYS A 687 29.62 -29.93 -22.44
CA LYS A 687 29.99 -29.92 -21.01
C LYS A 687 31.14 -28.96 -20.71
N ALA A 688 32.19 -28.91 -21.53
CA ALA A 688 33.34 -28.03 -21.30
C ALA A 688 33.06 -26.56 -21.64
N GLY A 689 32.30 -26.28 -22.71
CA GLY A 689 31.94 -24.92 -23.13
C GLY A 689 30.88 -24.25 -22.25
N ILE A 690 30.03 -25.03 -21.58
CA ILE A 690 29.00 -24.51 -20.65
C ILE A 690 29.56 -24.32 -19.24
N GLN A 691 30.53 -25.15 -18.78
CA GLN A 691 31.09 -25.02 -17.43
C GLN A 691 32.26 -24.03 -17.27
N THR A 692 33.07 -23.76 -18.30
CA THR A 692 34.31 -22.98 -18.10
C THR A 692 34.29 -21.54 -18.61
N VAL A 693 33.43 -21.19 -19.56
CA VAL A 693 33.47 -19.86 -20.21
C VAL A 693 32.32 -18.93 -19.77
N ASN A 694 31.20 -19.47 -19.24
CA ASN A 694 30.04 -18.66 -18.83
C ASN A 694 29.94 -18.34 -17.32
N VAL A 695 30.73 -19.01 -16.46
CA VAL A 695 30.49 -18.99 -15.00
C VAL A 695 31.45 -18.06 -14.22
N VAL A 696 32.64 -17.79 -14.73
CA VAL A 696 33.68 -16.97 -14.03
C VAL A 696 33.94 -15.62 -14.71
N ALA A 697 33.72 -15.49 -16.02
CA ALA A 697 33.94 -14.25 -16.77
C ALA A 697 32.81 -13.21 -16.61
N ASN A 698 31.65 -13.59 -16.07
CA ASN A 698 30.46 -12.74 -16.02
C ASN A 698 30.44 -11.78 -14.80
N ASP A 699 30.99 -12.20 -13.66
CA ASP A 699 30.85 -11.43 -12.40
C ASP A 699 31.65 -10.11 -12.42
N ARG A 700 32.88 -10.12 -12.97
CA ARG A 700 33.70 -8.90 -13.09
C ARG A 700 33.14 -7.89 -14.10
N TRP A 701 32.56 -8.40 -15.20
CA TRP A 701 31.98 -7.56 -16.24
C TRP A 701 30.66 -6.93 -15.78
N ILE A 702 29.76 -7.72 -15.17
CA ILE A 702 28.52 -7.21 -14.56
C ILE A 702 28.86 -6.19 -13.46
N ALA A 703 29.78 -6.50 -12.56
CA ALA A 703 30.20 -5.56 -11.51
C ALA A 703 30.79 -4.26 -12.10
N SER A 704 31.57 -4.33 -13.19
CA SER A 704 32.08 -3.14 -13.86
C SER A 704 30.99 -2.31 -14.54
N ILE A 705 29.97 -2.95 -15.14
CA ILE A 705 28.85 -2.24 -15.78
C ILE A 705 27.96 -1.60 -14.72
N VAL A 706 27.59 -2.36 -13.69
CA VAL A 706 26.76 -1.89 -12.58
C VAL A 706 27.49 -0.75 -11.86
N GLY A 707 28.79 -0.88 -11.57
CA GLY A 707 29.56 0.21 -10.94
C GLY A 707 29.63 1.48 -11.80
N LYS A 708 29.74 1.35 -13.14
CA LYS A 708 29.69 2.52 -14.05
C LYS A 708 28.30 3.14 -14.12
N LEU A 709 27.24 2.33 -14.08
CA LEU A 709 25.85 2.79 -14.10
C LEU A 709 25.51 3.50 -12.78
N MET A 710 25.92 2.94 -11.64
CA MET A 710 25.68 3.53 -10.32
C MET A 710 26.36 4.89 -10.17
N ARG A 711 27.63 5.02 -10.58
CA ARG A 711 28.32 6.32 -10.59
C ARG A 711 27.62 7.37 -11.47
N LYS A 712 26.88 6.92 -12.49
CA LYS A 712 26.06 7.82 -13.31
C LYS A 712 24.74 8.14 -12.62
N MET A 713 24.08 7.18 -11.96
CA MET A 713 22.83 7.40 -11.22
C MET A 713 23.02 8.28 -9.98
N GLU A 714 24.18 8.21 -9.34
CA GLU A 714 24.58 9.08 -8.22
C GLU A 714 24.70 10.55 -8.65
N LYS A 715 25.11 10.80 -9.89
CA LYS A 715 25.30 12.16 -10.45
C LYS A 715 24.13 12.63 -11.32
N ALA A 716 23.23 11.72 -11.66
CA ALA A 716 22.10 12.03 -12.52
C ALA A 716 21.05 12.81 -11.74
N GLN A 717 20.42 13.75 -12.43
CA GLN A 717 19.28 14.51 -11.93
C GLN A 717 18.10 14.24 -12.86
N GLY A 718 16.92 14.04 -12.28
CA GLY A 718 15.69 13.77 -13.00
C GLY A 718 14.89 12.61 -12.40
N ASP A 719 13.82 12.27 -13.10
CA ASP A 719 12.82 11.30 -12.64
C ASP A 719 12.89 10.07 -13.53
N VAL A 720 12.93 8.90 -12.90
CA VAL A 720 12.89 7.61 -13.61
C VAL A 720 11.67 6.86 -13.14
N GLY A 721 10.81 6.46 -14.07
CA GLY A 721 9.57 5.84 -13.68
C GLY A 721 8.89 5.05 -14.77
N TYR A 722 7.81 4.38 -14.37
CA TYR A 722 6.97 3.59 -15.23
C TYR A 722 5.56 4.20 -15.23
N SER A 723 4.99 4.33 -16.42
CA SER A 723 3.57 4.62 -16.58
C SER A 723 2.91 3.49 -17.36
N GLY A 724 1.80 2.99 -16.81
CA GLY A 724 1.08 1.86 -17.36
C GLY A 724 -0.41 1.94 -17.07
N LEU A 725 -1.14 1.03 -17.72
CA LEU A 725 -2.58 0.86 -17.54
C LEU A 725 -2.81 -0.46 -16.80
N ILE A 726 -3.54 -0.42 -15.71
CA ILE A 726 -4.03 -1.62 -15.01
C ILE A 726 -5.45 -1.90 -15.50
N ALA A 727 -5.64 -3.06 -16.13
CA ALA A 727 -6.95 -3.53 -16.55
C ALA A 727 -7.75 -4.00 -15.33
N MET A 728 -9.00 -3.57 -15.24
CA MET A 728 -9.97 -3.98 -14.22
C MET A 728 -11.19 -4.60 -14.92
N PRO A 729 -11.58 -5.83 -14.58
CA PRO A 729 -12.74 -6.48 -15.19
C PRO A 729 -14.02 -5.75 -14.75
N MET A 730 -14.88 -5.38 -15.71
CA MET A 730 -16.13 -4.68 -15.43
C MET A 730 -17.26 -5.61 -14.98
N VAL A 731 -17.11 -6.92 -15.16
CA VAL A 731 -18.14 -7.92 -14.85
C VAL A 731 -18.69 -7.79 -13.43
N GLU A 732 -17.83 -7.67 -12.42
CA GLU A 732 -18.28 -7.51 -11.04
C GLU A 732 -19.01 -6.18 -10.79
N TYR A 733 -18.54 -5.11 -11.43
CA TYR A 733 -19.16 -3.79 -11.32
C TYR A 733 -20.54 -3.75 -11.98
N ARG A 734 -20.69 -4.44 -13.12
CA ARG A 734 -21.99 -4.61 -13.80
C ARG A 734 -22.96 -5.48 -13.00
N GLN A 735 -22.49 -6.55 -12.36
CA GLN A 735 -23.33 -7.39 -11.48
C GLN A 735 -23.81 -6.63 -10.24
N LYS A 736 -22.96 -5.77 -9.68
CA LYS A 736 -23.28 -4.90 -8.54
C LYS A 736 -24.14 -3.69 -8.93
N ALA A 737 -24.32 -3.43 -10.22
CA ALA A 737 -25.09 -2.29 -10.71
C ALA A 737 -26.58 -2.45 -10.41
N GLU A 738 -27.15 -1.48 -9.71
CA GLU A 738 -28.59 -1.48 -9.40
C GLU A 738 -29.39 -0.96 -10.61
N LEU A 739 -30.43 -1.70 -11.01
CA LEU A 739 -31.33 -1.36 -12.14
C LEU A 739 -32.28 -0.17 -11.84
N GLU A 740 -32.18 0.47 -10.67
CA GLU A 740 -33.11 1.54 -10.29
C GLU A 740 -32.94 2.77 -11.19
N SER A 741 -34.07 3.32 -11.69
CA SER A 741 -34.06 4.48 -12.56
C SER A 741 -33.72 5.77 -11.79
N LYS A 742 -32.76 6.53 -12.32
CA LYS A 742 -32.33 7.81 -11.76
C LYS A 742 -33.37 8.89 -12.04
N LEU A 743 -33.53 9.83 -11.10
CA LEU A 743 -34.47 10.95 -11.24
C LEU A 743 -33.99 11.99 -12.25
N LEU A 744 -32.69 12.04 -12.52
CA LEU A 744 -32.08 12.91 -13.51
C LEU A 744 -31.19 12.05 -14.41
N PRO A 745 -31.34 12.14 -15.75
CA PRO A 745 -30.49 11.44 -16.71
C PRO A 745 -29.03 11.88 -16.62
#